data_AF-A0AAD4GUN9-F1
#
_entry.id   AF-A0AAD4GUN9-F1
#
_cell.length_a   1.000
_cell.length_b   1.000
_cell.length_c   1.000
_cell.angle_alpha   90.00
_cell.angle_beta   90.00
_cell.angle_gamma   90.00
#
_symmetry.space_group_name_H-M   'P 1'
#
loop_
_entity.id
_entity.type
_entity.pdbx_description
1 polymer ?
#
loop_
_entity_poly.entity_id
_entity_poly.type
_entity_poly.pdbx_seq_one_letter_code
_entity_poly.pdbx_strand_id
1 'polypeptide(L)'
;MDIETPKDKPSDQQDGDSLSSVDQGHIDPDVPDNSRNGQLTRSFSPSQVHVISLGSNIGSGLFIGTGKALANGGPGTMLLAYFIVCTSVWAMLQTLSEMTIMFPVSGSFVDYTDRWVDPALAFGAGFAEWLGWTAVAASEVVFFAILAEFWNDGAIPEAALFTIFLAVVIFIFLLPNKVFAWFEYVTSLVKLFAFALVIFSSLAIVCGAGPRGHIHNGNTWTDLPAFKNGFKGFGNCVILAVYAVGDQVFYGIVGGEAESPRYSMAHAAKLVPGRVGIIYTFGVTFITLLIRSDDERLLGGSGSASSPFILATKDAGIPVIPHIINFCIIVGITAMAAESIYISSRMMRTLAHQKLIPEFIAKVDSRGRPRVALALTCTVSIILTYINLSAGGIVALNWLINIITTAEICNWLIVGFVSFRFHAALKAQGDGLWKERYAWKSFYWPLAPAWLLLTALLYLIGCLYLGVSSEEMTEIGLARMLTPVTGDVNNHGIGISTEQSVEGCEERSSNERPGEARSLTGANFWLVMLTLAAVLVLSSIDMNIVATAVPSLTDHFHTVADVGWYSSAFRLCQCAFQFVFGKAYQLFSAKKVFLFANILSVAGSLICGAATTSTMFIIGRAMAGVGSAGLLSGCFVILVQSTPLRRRPMFTGMMGAVEGLATLCTPLLGGAIVQSLGWRWCFYINAPIGAVTLLLTMSCFSDIPKPSHLASMGFKQKVWQLDLISNLLFIPALTGLFLALSWAGTKYSWNSGPVVGPLVSFAVLIAVFFYNQRRRRDAAALPLRIMKRRSVVAGFVFMFCGNSAGSVLEYYLPTYYQVVRGYTPTTSGYMMLPIIIAGTLGALIHGFGTSAFGYYAPFMLFASLIMPIAAGLITTVHIDTSFAQLIIYTGLSGFAYGIGFSGPQNAVQTVLPEEDVPLGTSVMLFAQSFGPAVAVAVAQVLFVDRLSSNLESLASGADIADLGLTEIVTSIPSAEPKEVLQAIDRSLIQTWYLVVGLACATMVGSVLIEWRSVKARRD
;
A
#
# COMPACT_ATOMS: atom_id res chain seq x y z
N MET A 1 10.70 65.48 37.83
CA MET A 1 9.35 65.61 38.39
C MET A 1 8.45 66.02 37.24
N ASP A 2 7.49 65.26 36.72
CA ASP A 2 6.92 63.94 37.02
C ASP A 2 6.11 63.56 35.73
N ILE A 3 6.24 62.33 35.17
CA ILE A 3 5.29 61.17 35.26
C ILE A 3 3.98 61.43 34.45
N GLU A 4 3.38 60.60 33.57
CA GLU A 4 3.48 59.21 33.07
C GLU A 4 2.57 59.06 31.79
N THR A 5 2.76 57.98 31.03
CA THR A 5 1.92 57.43 29.92
C THR A 5 0.87 56.40 30.47
N PRO A 6 0.22 55.44 29.75
CA PRO A 6 -0.15 55.21 28.32
C PRO A 6 -1.61 54.65 28.10
N LYS A 7 -2.03 54.37 26.83
CA LYS A 7 -2.61 53.07 26.38
C LYS A 7 -3.03 53.02 24.89
N ASP A 8 -2.30 52.19 24.15
CA ASP A 8 -2.70 51.14 23.20
C ASP A 8 -3.95 51.29 22.29
N LYS A 9 -3.70 51.34 20.97
CA LYS A 9 -4.53 50.69 19.95
C LYS A 9 -3.71 49.56 19.30
N PRO A 10 -4.29 48.36 19.09
CA PRO A 10 -3.57 47.26 18.45
C PRO A 10 -3.38 47.53 16.96
N SER A 11 -2.26 47.06 16.44
CA SER A 11 -1.82 47.11 15.05
C SER A 11 -2.61 46.12 14.18
N ASP A 12 -3.54 46.62 13.37
CA ASP A 12 -4.11 45.92 12.21
C ASP A 12 -3.12 45.92 11.04
N GLN A 13 -2.07 45.10 11.13
CA GLN A 13 -1.19 44.79 10.01
C GLN A 13 -0.89 43.29 10.03
N GLN A 14 -1.71 42.48 9.34
CA GLN A 14 -1.24 41.22 8.72
C GLN A 14 -2.21 40.48 7.77
N ASP A 15 -3.44 40.95 7.49
CA ASP A 15 -4.35 40.26 6.55
C ASP A 15 -4.50 40.94 5.16
N GLY A 16 -3.74 42.01 4.89
CA GLY A 16 -3.86 42.81 3.65
C GLY A 16 -2.99 42.37 2.45
N ASP A 17 -1.99 41.50 2.65
CA ASP A 17 -0.97 41.23 1.62
C ASP A 17 -1.33 40.11 0.63
N SER A 18 -2.30 39.24 0.92
CA SER A 18 -2.69 38.19 -0.04
C SER A 18 -3.52 38.73 -1.20
N LEU A 19 -4.43 39.69 -0.93
CA LEU A 19 -5.31 40.30 -1.93
C LEU A 19 -4.54 41.23 -2.88
N SER A 20 -3.61 42.04 -2.35
CA SER A 20 -2.75 42.93 -3.17
C SER A 20 -1.89 42.15 -4.18
N SER A 21 -1.51 40.91 -3.84
CA SER A 21 -0.77 40.05 -4.76
C SER A 21 -1.62 39.65 -5.98
N VAL A 22 -2.94 39.41 -5.83
CA VAL A 22 -3.84 38.92 -6.90
C VAL A 22 -4.05 39.96 -7.99
N ASP A 23 -4.14 41.23 -7.62
CA ASP A 23 -4.35 42.36 -8.52
C ASP A 23 -3.23 42.59 -9.55
N GLN A 24 -1.98 42.26 -9.20
CA GLN A 24 -0.81 42.58 -10.04
C GLN A 24 -0.49 41.51 -11.09
N GLY A 25 -1.09 40.31 -11.00
CA GLY A 25 -0.88 39.19 -11.95
C GLY A 25 0.52 38.56 -11.93
N HIS A 26 1.51 39.29 -11.43
CA HIS A 26 2.87 38.87 -11.09
C HIS A 26 2.99 38.63 -9.58
N ILE A 27 3.95 37.79 -9.19
CA ILE A 27 4.36 37.67 -7.78
C ILE A 27 5.72 38.33 -7.71
N ASP A 28 5.81 39.40 -6.93
CA ASP A 28 7.02 40.20 -6.77
C ASP A 28 8.16 39.30 -6.22
N PRO A 29 9.26 39.12 -6.97
CA PRO A 29 10.38 38.27 -6.54
C PRO A 29 11.06 38.77 -5.27
N ASP A 30 10.84 40.04 -4.90
CA ASP A 30 11.48 40.69 -3.76
C ASP A 30 10.65 40.62 -2.46
N VAL A 31 9.50 39.93 -2.43
CA VAL A 31 8.79 39.65 -1.17
C VAL A 31 9.55 38.54 -0.43
N PRO A 32 10.19 38.85 0.71
CA PRO A 32 10.97 37.86 1.44
C PRO A 32 10.03 36.90 2.16
N ASP A 33 9.69 35.78 1.52
CA ASP A 33 9.14 34.64 2.24
C ASP A 33 10.26 34.04 3.09
N ASN A 34 10.05 33.99 4.41
CA ASN A 34 10.99 33.66 5.48
C ASN A 34 11.39 32.16 5.48
N SER A 35 11.62 31.59 4.29
CA SER A 35 11.93 30.19 4.07
C SER A 35 13.39 29.89 4.41
N ARG A 36 13.60 29.22 5.55
CA ARG A 36 14.92 28.76 6.03
C ARG A 36 15.71 27.86 5.05
N ASN A 37 15.09 27.38 3.97
CA ASN A 37 15.62 26.32 3.10
C ASN A 37 15.88 26.74 1.64
N GLY A 38 15.81 28.05 1.34
CA GLY A 38 16.03 28.60 -0.01
C GLY A 38 14.80 28.46 -0.92
N GLN A 39 14.60 29.42 -1.82
CA GLN A 39 13.46 29.48 -2.73
C GLN A 39 13.78 28.86 -4.11
N LEU A 40 12.76 28.27 -4.75
CA LEU A 40 12.86 27.88 -6.16
C LEU A 40 12.82 29.14 -7.03
N THR A 41 13.62 29.17 -8.09
CA THR A 41 13.64 30.32 -8.99
C THR A 41 12.46 30.25 -9.95
N ARG A 42 11.66 31.33 -10.02
CA ARG A 42 10.65 31.48 -11.09
C ARG A 42 11.37 31.62 -12.42
N SER A 43 11.43 30.52 -13.18
CA SER A 43 12.34 30.36 -14.33
C SER A 43 11.62 30.26 -15.66
N PHE A 44 10.29 30.08 -15.65
CA PHE A 44 9.50 29.87 -16.86
C PHE A 44 8.83 31.16 -17.31
N SER A 45 9.18 31.60 -18.52
CA SER A 45 8.51 32.74 -19.15
C SER A 45 7.10 32.37 -19.62
N PRO A 46 6.17 33.34 -19.78
CA PRO A 46 4.82 33.05 -20.22
C PRO A 46 4.72 32.30 -21.57
N SER A 47 5.61 32.60 -22.52
CA SER A 47 5.66 31.91 -23.81
C SER A 47 6.19 30.47 -23.68
N GLN A 48 7.16 30.24 -22.78
CA GLN A 48 7.66 28.90 -22.49
C GLN A 48 6.58 28.04 -21.85
N VAL A 49 5.89 28.55 -20.82
CA VAL A 49 4.78 27.83 -20.19
C VAL A 49 3.74 27.44 -21.23
N HIS A 50 3.40 28.35 -22.16
CA HIS A 50 2.41 28.03 -23.19
C HIS A 50 2.84 26.89 -24.12
N VAL A 51 4.05 26.94 -24.68
CA VAL A 51 4.50 25.90 -25.62
C VAL A 51 4.72 24.57 -24.91
N ILE A 52 5.31 24.58 -23.71
CA ILE A 52 5.52 23.36 -22.94
C ILE A 52 4.17 22.74 -22.57
N SER A 53 3.20 23.56 -22.15
CA SER A 53 1.84 23.11 -21.86
C SER A 53 1.11 22.47 -23.04
N LEU A 54 1.63 22.62 -24.27
CA LEU A 54 1.10 21.95 -25.47
C LEU A 54 1.83 20.66 -25.80
N GLY A 55 3.13 20.60 -25.52
CA GLY A 55 3.96 19.44 -25.81
C GLY A 55 3.99 18.40 -24.69
N SER A 56 3.78 18.77 -23.42
CA SER A 56 3.97 17.87 -22.27
C SER A 56 3.06 16.64 -22.36
N ASN A 57 1.80 16.81 -22.74
CA ASN A 57 0.84 15.71 -22.94
C ASN A 57 1.11 14.78 -24.14
N ILE A 58 2.20 14.96 -24.88
CA ILE A 58 2.55 14.14 -26.04
C ILE A 58 3.78 13.30 -25.69
N GLY A 59 3.57 12.02 -25.40
CA GLY A 59 4.63 11.12 -24.91
C GLY A 59 4.51 9.67 -25.39
N SER A 60 5.33 8.81 -24.77
CA SER A 60 5.39 7.35 -24.97
C SER A 60 4.01 6.68 -24.89
N GLY A 61 3.13 7.15 -24.01
CA GLY A 61 1.77 6.63 -23.87
C GLY A 61 0.91 6.74 -25.14
N LEU A 62 1.05 7.83 -25.91
CA LEU A 62 0.37 7.99 -27.20
C LEU A 62 1.02 7.15 -28.30
N PHE A 63 2.35 7.11 -28.35
CA PHE A 63 3.07 6.50 -29.47
C PHE A 63 3.29 5.00 -29.33
N ILE A 64 3.36 4.47 -28.11
CA ILE A 64 3.69 3.07 -27.83
C ILE A 64 2.56 2.42 -27.02
N GLY A 65 2.09 3.08 -25.96
CA GLY A 65 1.04 2.55 -25.08
C GLY A 65 -0.29 2.27 -25.80
N THR A 66 -0.62 3.07 -26.83
CA THR A 66 -1.79 2.86 -27.70
C THR A 66 -1.76 1.54 -28.46
N GLY A 67 -0.58 1.00 -28.80
CA GLY A 67 -0.47 -0.30 -29.44
C GLY A 67 -0.97 -1.43 -28.53
N LYS A 68 -0.61 -1.36 -27.25
CA LYS A 68 -1.10 -2.27 -26.22
C LYS A 68 -2.60 -2.13 -25.96
N ALA A 69 -3.11 -0.90 -26.00
CA ALA A 69 -4.54 -0.64 -25.87
C ALA A 69 -5.32 -1.25 -27.05
N LEU A 70 -4.83 -1.09 -28.28
CA LEU A 70 -5.46 -1.67 -29.46
C LEU A 70 -5.44 -3.20 -29.43
N ALA A 71 -4.31 -3.82 -29.07
CA ALA A 71 -4.17 -5.26 -28.98
C ALA A 71 -5.12 -5.87 -27.94
N ASN A 72 -5.22 -5.26 -26.75
CA ASN A 72 -5.98 -5.80 -25.63
C ASN A 72 -7.48 -5.47 -25.65
N GLY A 73 -7.88 -4.29 -26.15
CA GLY A 73 -9.28 -3.86 -26.11
C GLY A 73 -9.98 -3.87 -27.47
N GLY A 74 -9.22 -3.86 -28.57
CA GLY A 74 -9.78 -3.63 -29.89
C GLY A 74 -10.16 -2.16 -30.15
N PRO A 75 -10.51 -1.82 -31.39
CA PRO A 75 -10.60 -0.43 -31.83
C PRO A 75 -11.79 0.35 -31.22
N GLY A 76 -12.95 -0.29 -31.04
CA GLY A 76 -14.14 0.31 -30.43
C GLY A 76 -13.93 0.65 -28.95
N THR A 77 -13.41 -0.31 -28.20
CA THR A 77 -13.07 -0.14 -26.80
C THR A 77 -12.01 0.95 -26.58
N MET A 78 -10.98 0.96 -27.43
CA MET A 78 -9.90 1.93 -27.35
C MET A 78 -10.42 3.37 -27.56
N LEU A 79 -11.22 3.62 -28.59
CA LEU A 79 -11.81 4.95 -28.82
C LEU A 79 -12.69 5.40 -27.65
N LEU A 80 -13.55 4.51 -27.14
CA LEU A 80 -14.44 4.84 -26.03
C LEU A 80 -13.66 5.16 -24.75
N ALA A 81 -12.65 4.35 -24.41
CA ALA A 81 -11.84 4.53 -23.21
C ALA A 81 -11.06 5.86 -23.25
N TYR A 82 -10.35 6.13 -24.34
CA TYR A 82 -9.59 7.38 -24.50
C TYR A 82 -10.50 8.61 -24.51
N PHE A 83 -11.67 8.53 -25.15
CA PHE A 83 -12.64 9.63 -25.13
C PHE A 83 -13.10 9.97 -23.70
N ILE A 84 -13.51 8.96 -22.92
CA ILE A 84 -13.95 9.17 -21.53
C ILE A 84 -12.80 9.74 -20.68
N VAL A 85 -11.57 9.20 -20.81
CA VAL A 85 -10.40 9.71 -20.07
C VAL A 85 -10.08 11.16 -20.45
N CYS A 86 -10.18 11.56 -21.72
CA CYS A 86 -10.02 12.95 -22.14
C CYS A 86 -11.03 13.90 -21.47
N THR A 87 -12.27 13.46 -21.20
CA THR A 87 -13.23 14.28 -20.43
C THR A 87 -12.83 14.42 -18.96
N SER A 88 -12.24 13.40 -18.36
CA SER A 88 -11.70 13.44 -17.00
C SER A 88 -10.49 14.38 -16.90
N VAL A 89 -9.62 14.36 -17.92
CA VAL A 89 -8.48 15.27 -18.04
C VAL A 89 -8.93 16.73 -18.16
N TRP A 90 -9.98 17.00 -18.96
CA TRP A 90 -10.60 18.32 -18.97
C TRP A 90 -11.05 18.74 -17.57
N ALA A 91 -11.77 17.88 -16.85
CA ALA A 91 -12.26 18.17 -15.51
C ALA A 91 -11.12 18.39 -14.49
N MET A 92 -10.06 17.58 -14.58
CA MET A 92 -8.83 17.71 -13.79
C MET A 92 -8.15 19.05 -14.01
N LEU A 93 -7.89 19.43 -15.27
CA LEU A 93 -7.27 20.70 -15.62
C LEU A 93 -8.09 21.90 -15.13
N GLN A 94 -9.41 21.85 -15.31
CA GLN A 94 -10.29 22.92 -14.83
C GLN A 94 -10.22 23.07 -13.30
N THR A 95 -10.17 21.95 -12.59
CA THR A 95 -10.17 21.94 -11.11
C THR A 95 -8.81 22.36 -10.55
N LEU A 96 -7.72 21.83 -11.10
CA LEU A 96 -6.36 22.12 -10.63
C LEU A 96 -5.92 23.56 -10.97
N SER A 97 -6.29 24.05 -12.15
CA SER A 97 -5.92 25.40 -12.58
C SER A 97 -6.59 26.47 -11.73
N GLU A 98 -7.84 26.26 -11.30
CA GLU A 98 -8.57 27.17 -10.40
C GLU A 98 -7.79 27.39 -9.11
N MET A 99 -7.33 26.32 -8.47
CA MET A 99 -6.57 26.42 -7.23
C MET A 99 -5.16 26.99 -7.48
N THR A 100 -4.51 26.63 -8.59
CA THR A 100 -3.14 27.07 -8.92
C THR A 100 -3.05 28.53 -9.32
N ILE A 101 -4.05 29.07 -10.01
CA ILE A 101 -4.10 30.51 -10.34
C ILE A 101 -4.21 31.35 -9.07
N MET A 102 -4.97 30.86 -8.08
CA MET A 102 -5.15 31.56 -6.81
C MET A 102 -3.93 31.42 -5.90
N PHE A 103 -3.39 30.21 -5.80
CA PHE A 103 -2.26 29.88 -4.95
C PHE A 103 -1.15 29.22 -5.76
N PRO A 104 -0.36 29.98 -6.53
CA PRO A 104 0.68 29.43 -7.38
C PRO A 104 1.89 28.99 -6.54
N VAL A 105 1.85 27.73 -6.11
CA VAL A 105 2.87 27.07 -5.30
C VAL A 105 3.43 25.86 -6.04
N SER A 106 4.74 25.63 -5.95
CA SER A 106 5.41 24.51 -6.65
C SER A 106 5.01 23.13 -6.10
N GLY A 107 4.39 23.09 -4.91
CA GLY A 107 3.81 21.87 -4.33
C GLY A 107 2.43 21.48 -4.86
N SER A 108 1.82 22.37 -5.67
CA SER A 108 0.51 22.16 -6.29
C SER A 108 -0.53 21.56 -5.33
N PHE A 109 -1.25 20.53 -5.77
CA PHE A 109 -2.33 19.92 -5.01
C PHE A 109 -1.93 19.30 -3.68
N VAL A 110 -0.67 18.90 -3.50
CA VAL A 110 -0.19 18.40 -2.20
C VAL A 110 -0.17 19.51 -1.16
N ASP A 111 0.19 20.72 -1.57
CA ASP A 111 0.10 21.91 -0.72
C ASP A 111 -1.34 22.32 -0.41
N TYR A 112 -2.22 22.25 -1.42
CA TYR A 112 -3.64 22.49 -1.22
C TYR A 112 -4.29 21.46 -0.27
N THR A 113 -3.84 20.21 -0.35
CA THR A 113 -4.32 19.12 0.50
C THR A 113 -3.93 19.33 1.95
N ASP A 114 -2.66 19.67 2.22
CA ASP A 114 -2.19 20.00 3.58
C ASP A 114 -2.96 21.20 4.15
N ARG A 115 -3.18 22.22 3.31
CA ARG A 115 -3.83 23.47 3.70
C ARG A 115 -5.32 23.35 4.00
N TRP A 116 -6.10 22.63 3.20
CA TRP A 116 -7.57 22.64 3.28
C TRP A 116 -8.21 21.31 3.71
N VAL A 117 -7.45 20.23 3.71
CA VAL A 117 -7.93 18.88 4.01
C VAL A 117 -7.27 18.31 5.26
N ASP A 118 -6.07 17.74 5.11
CA ASP A 118 -5.36 17.05 6.18
C ASP A 118 -3.90 16.77 5.79
N PRO A 119 -2.93 16.97 6.70
CA PRO A 119 -1.52 16.67 6.46
C PRO A 119 -1.20 15.20 6.16
N ALA A 120 -1.97 14.24 6.70
CA ALA A 120 -1.79 12.82 6.42
C ALA A 120 -2.17 12.49 4.98
N LEU A 121 -3.27 13.06 4.50
CA LEU A 121 -3.68 12.92 3.10
C LEU A 121 -2.66 13.58 2.17
N ALA A 122 -2.11 14.74 2.56
CA ALA A 122 -1.06 15.41 1.79
C ALA A 122 0.21 14.56 1.68
N PHE A 123 0.64 13.92 2.77
CA PHE A 123 1.76 12.99 2.73
C PHE A 123 1.51 11.79 1.82
N GLY A 124 0.34 11.15 1.95
CA GLY A 124 -0.04 10.02 1.10
C GLY A 124 -0.07 10.40 -0.38
N ALA A 125 -0.69 11.54 -0.70
CA ALA A 125 -0.75 12.11 -2.03
C ALA A 125 0.66 12.38 -2.59
N GLY A 126 1.49 13.12 -1.86
CA GLY A 126 2.82 13.47 -2.32
C GLY A 126 3.77 12.29 -2.44
N PHE A 127 3.63 11.27 -1.59
CA PHE A 127 4.46 10.06 -1.69
C PHE A 127 4.03 9.17 -2.86
N ALA A 128 2.72 8.96 -3.04
CA ALA A 128 2.19 8.24 -4.19
C ALA A 128 2.61 8.93 -5.50
N GLU A 129 2.56 10.25 -5.51
CA GLU A 129 2.97 11.07 -6.65
C GLU A 129 4.47 10.99 -6.93
N TRP A 130 5.30 11.11 -5.89
CA TRP A 130 6.75 10.92 -6.03
C TRP A 130 7.09 9.55 -6.61
N LEU A 131 6.46 8.47 -6.11
CA LEU A 131 6.69 7.12 -6.62
C LEU A 131 6.18 6.94 -8.05
N GLY A 132 4.99 7.45 -8.37
CA GLY A 132 4.39 7.40 -9.70
C GLY A 132 5.29 8.03 -10.75
N TRP A 133 5.71 9.28 -10.55
CA TRP A 133 6.62 9.95 -11.48
C TRP A 133 8.01 9.32 -11.56
N THR A 134 8.51 8.77 -10.45
CA THR A 134 9.78 8.01 -10.48
C THR A 134 9.65 6.74 -11.33
N ALA A 135 8.48 6.09 -11.31
CA ALA A 135 8.15 4.96 -12.17
C ALA A 135 7.98 5.39 -13.65
N VAL A 136 7.43 6.58 -13.93
CA VAL A 136 7.41 7.15 -15.30
C VAL A 136 8.83 7.23 -15.83
N ALA A 137 9.75 7.87 -15.10
CA ALA A 137 11.15 8.00 -15.50
C ALA A 137 11.79 6.65 -15.84
N ALA A 138 11.50 5.61 -15.04
CA ALA A 138 12.00 4.27 -15.28
C ALA A 138 11.39 3.64 -16.54
N SER A 139 10.09 3.82 -16.77
CA SER A 139 9.39 3.29 -17.96
C SER A 139 9.86 3.93 -19.26
N GLU A 140 10.16 5.24 -19.26
CA GLU A 140 10.68 5.95 -20.43
C GLU A 140 12.02 5.39 -20.90
N VAL A 141 12.88 4.92 -19.98
CA VAL A 141 14.16 4.28 -20.34
C VAL A 141 13.93 2.96 -21.08
N VAL A 142 12.93 2.19 -20.66
CA VAL A 142 12.56 0.93 -21.33
C VAL A 142 12.01 1.22 -22.72
N PHE A 143 11.15 2.23 -22.87
CA PHE A 143 10.65 2.64 -24.17
C PHE A 143 11.74 3.18 -25.10
N PHE A 144 12.72 3.90 -24.56
CA PHE A 144 13.89 4.31 -25.32
C PHE A 144 14.63 3.11 -25.90
N ALA A 145 14.86 2.05 -25.12
CA ALA A 145 15.52 0.85 -25.63
C ALA A 145 14.70 0.15 -26.73
N ILE A 146 13.38 0.07 -26.57
CA ILE A 146 12.47 -0.47 -27.61
C ILE A 146 12.59 0.33 -28.92
N LEU A 147 12.64 1.66 -28.86
CA LEU A 147 12.77 2.51 -30.06
C LEU A 147 14.18 2.54 -30.63
N ALA A 148 15.20 2.40 -29.80
CA ALA A 148 16.59 2.31 -30.23
C ALA A 148 16.83 1.03 -31.04
N GLU A 149 16.10 -0.05 -30.71
CA GLU A 149 16.16 -1.33 -31.43
C GLU A 149 15.82 -1.20 -32.91
N PHE A 150 15.04 -0.19 -33.28
CA PHE A 150 14.72 0.13 -34.68
C PHE A 150 15.95 0.35 -35.58
N TRP A 151 17.06 0.85 -35.03
CA TRP A 151 18.34 1.00 -35.77
C TRP A 151 19.45 0.09 -35.27
N ASN A 152 19.26 -0.53 -34.10
CA ASN A 152 20.32 -1.21 -33.37
C ASN A 152 20.46 -2.69 -33.76
N ASP A 153 19.43 -3.35 -34.34
CA ASP A 153 19.46 -4.78 -34.74
C ASP A 153 20.19 -5.69 -33.71
N GLY A 154 20.02 -5.44 -32.41
CA GLY A 154 20.66 -6.16 -31.32
C GLY A 154 22.16 -5.94 -31.10
N ALA A 155 22.80 -4.98 -31.79
CA ALA A 155 24.24 -4.75 -31.71
C ALA A 155 24.70 -4.18 -30.35
N ILE A 156 23.91 -3.31 -29.73
CA ILE A 156 24.18 -2.72 -28.41
C ILE A 156 23.34 -3.45 -27.35
N PRO A 157 23.95 -3.96 -26.26
CA PRO A 157 23.21 -4.56 -25.15
C PRO A 157 22.23 -3.58 -24.49
N GLU A 158 21.03 -4.06 -24.12
CA GLU A 158 19.98 -3.24 -23.48
C GLU A 158 20.47 -2.49 -22.23
N ALA A 159 21.28 -3.14 -21.39
CA ALA A 159 21.84 -2.53 -20.19
C ALA A 159 22.71 -1.29 -20.50
N ALA A 160 23.42 -1.30 -21.64
CA ALA A 160 24.21 -0.15 -22.08
C ALA A 160 23.29 1.00 -22.53
N LEU A 161 22.22 0.70 -23.27
CA LEU A 161 21.21 1.68 -23.67
C LEU A 161 20.55 2.35 -22.45
N PHE A 162 20.19 1.56 -21.44
CA PHE A 162 19.62 2.07 -20.18
C PHE A 162 20.58 3.05 -19.49
N THR A 163 21.86 2.67 -19.40
CA THR A 163 22.89 3.47 -18.74
C THR A 163 23.15 4.79 -19.47
N ILE A 164 23.27 4.73 -20.80
CA ILE A 164 23.49 5.91 -21.65
C ILE A 164 22.32 6.89 -21.51
N PHE A 165 21.10 6.39 -21.61
CA PHE A 165 19.90 7.22 -21.50
C PHE A 165 19.77 7.88 -20.12
N LEU A 166 19.93 7.11 -19.04
CA LEU A 166 19.92 7.65 -17.69
C LEU A 166 21.00 8.71 -17.48
N ALA A 167 22.21 8.48 -18.00
CA ALA A 167 23.30 9.46 -17.91
C ALA A 167 22.93 10.79 -18.60
N VAL A 168 22.34 10.72 -19.80
CA VAL A 168 21.87 11.91 -20.55
C VAL A 168 20.80 12.67 -19.78
N VAL A 169 19.78 11.98 -19.25
CA VAL A 169 18.68 12.63 -18.53
C VAL A 169 19.17 13.23 -17.21
N ILE A 170 19.99 12.51 -16.45
CA ILE A 170 20.54 13.00 -15.18
C ILE A 170 21.46 14.22 -15.39
N PHE A 171 22.20 14.25 -16.52
CA PHE A 171 23.07 15.37 -16.85
C PHE A 171 22.32 16.70 -16.97
N ILE A 172 21.07 16.69 -17.45
CA ILE A 172 20.23 17.91 -17.55
C ILE A 172 20.06 18.56 -16.17
N PHE A 173 19.94 17.76 -15.10
CA PHE A 173 19.77 18.25 -13.73
C PHE A 173 21.06 18.73 -13.06
N LEU A 174 22.22 18.52 -13.70
CA LEU A 174 23.47 19.18 -13.32
C LEU A 174 23.54 20.64 -13.77
N LEU A 175 22.66 21.05 -14.69
CA LEU A 175 22.55 22.42 -15.22
C LEU A 175 21.53 23.25 -14.40
N PRO A 176 21.50 24.59 -14.54
CA PRO A 176 20.50 25.44 -13.89
C PRO A 176 19.07 25.19 -14.40
N ASN A 177 18.03 25.44 -13.58
CA ASN A 177 16.62 25.22 -13.95
C ASN A 177 16.18 25.95 -15.24
N LYS A 178 16.78 27.10 -15.55
CA LYS A 178 16.52 27.83 -16.80
C LYS A 178 16.86 26.99 -18.06
N VAL A 179 17.87 26.13 -17.98
CA VAL A 179 18.25 25.24 -19.09
C VAL A 179 17.20 24.15 -19.28
N PHE A 180 16.68 23.59 -18.19
CA PHE A 180 15.57 22.64 -18.24
C PHE A 180 14.33 23.25 -18.91
N ALA A 181 13.96 24.49 -18.57
CA ALA A 181 12.84 25.17 -19.22
C ALA A 181 13.03 25.34 -20.75
N TRP A 182 14.24 25.66 -21.22
CA TRP A 182 14.55 25.73 -22.65
C TRP A 182 14.57 24.36 -23.33
N PHE A 183 15.10 23.35 -22.64
CA PHE A 183 15.09 21.98 -23.12
C PHE A 183 13.65 21.49 -23.33
N GLU A 184 12.76 21.70 -22.36
CA GLU A 184 11.34 21.36 -22.50
C GLU A 184 10.64 22.15 -23.60
N TYR A 185 10.97 23.44 -23.74
CA TYR A 185 10.41 24.27 -24.82
C TYR A 185 10.75 23.72 -26.21
N VAL A 186 12.04 23.42 -26.45
CA VAL A 186 12.52 22.95 -27.76
C VAL A 186 11.98 21.55 -28.06
N THR A 187 12.04 20.65 -27.10
CA THR A 187 11.52 19.28 -27.27
C THR A 187 10.00 19.28 -27.46
N SER A 188 9.26 20.19 -26.80
CA SER A 188 7.83 20.38 -27.03
C SER A 188 7.50 20.81 -28.47
N LEU A 189 8.32 21.67 -29.10
CA LEU A 189 8.16 21.99 -30.53
C LEU A 189 8.36 20.77 -31.43
N VAL A 190 9.36 19.93 -31.11
CA VAL A 190 9.59 18.66 -31.83
C VAL A 190 8.41 17.71 -31.65
N LYS A 191 7.86 17.57 -30.44
CA LYS A 191 6.66 16.76 -30.15
C LYS A 191 5.44 17.23 -30.96
N LEU A 192 5.21 18.55 -31.03
CA LEU A 192 4.13 19.13 -31.83
C LEU A 192 4.30 18.87 -33.33
N PHE A 193 5.54 18.99 -33.84
CA PHE A 193 5.86 18.63 -35.21
C PHE A 193 5.63 17.13 -35.48
N ALA A 194 6.08 16.27 -34.57
CA ALA A 194 5.90 14.81 -34.65
C ALA A 194 4.41 14.45 -34.73
N PHE A 195 3.59 15.06 -33.88
CA PHE A 195 2.16 14.86 -33.88
C PHE A 195 1.52 15.29 -35.20
N ALA A 196 1.85 16.48 -35.71
CA ALA A 196 1.35 16.94 -37.02
C ALA A 196 1.76 15.99 -38.14
N LEU A 197 3.04 15.57 -38.17
CA LEU A 197 3.55 14.61 -39.15
C LEU A 197 2.78 13.29 -39.10
N VAL A 198 2.53 12.75 -37.92
CA VAL A 198 1.78 11.51 -37.71
C VAL A 198 0.33 11.64 -38.18
N ILE A 199 -0.36 12.72 -37.86
CA ILE A 199 -1.75 12.93 -38.28
C ILE A 199 -1.87 13.07 -39.80
N PHE A 200 -1.04 13.93 -40.42
CA PHE A 200 -1.11 14.14 -41.87
C PHE A 200 -0.68 12.91 -42.67
N SER A 201 0.36 12.21 -42.21
CA SER A 201 0.77 10.94 -42.84
C SER A 201 -0.30 9.86 -42.68
N SER A 202 -0.90 9.74 -41.50
CA SER A 202 -1.99 8.78 -41.26
C SER A 202 -3.21 9.06 -42.13
N LEU A 203 -3.63 10.32 -42.23
CA LEU A 203 -4.75 10.72 -43.11
C LEU A 203 -4.44 10.40 -44.57
N ALA A 204 -3.22 10.70 -45.03
CA ALA A 204 -2.81 10.39 -46.39
C ALA A 204 -2.85 8.88 -46.66
N ILE A 205 -2.34 8.05 -45.73
CA ILE A 205 -2.33 6.59 -45.86
C ILE A 205 -3.76 6.02 -45.84
N VAL A 206 -4.64 6.52 -44.98
CA VAL A 206 -6.06 6.11 -44.98
C VAL A 206 -6.70 6.35 -46.36
N CYS A 207 -6.37 7.47 -47.00
CA CYS A 207 -6.83 7.83 -48.34
C CYS A 207 -6.09 7.09 -49.49
N GLY A 208 -5.18 6.16 -49.19
CA GLY A 208 -4.46 5.37 -50.20
C GLY A 208 -3.12 5.95 -50.66
N ALA A 209 -2.57 6.95 -49.97
CA ALA A 209 -1.24 7.48 -50.29
C ALA A 209 -0.14 6.51 -49.82
N GLY A 210 0.69 6.06 -50.77
CA GLY A 210 1.82 5.16 -50.54
C GLY A 210 2.07 4.30 -51.79
N PRO A 211 3.27 3.74 -51.97
CA PRO A 211 3.59 2.90 -53.15
C PRO A 211 2.66 1.70 -53.37
N ARG A 212 1.98 1.24 -52.30
CA ARG A 212 1.04 0.10 -52.36
C ARG A 212 -0.39 0.51 -52.77
N GLY A 213 -0.74 1.80 -52.72
CA GLY A 213 -2.05 2.32 -53.19
C GLY A 213 -3.29 1.76 -52.48
N HIS A 214 -3.16 1.21 -51.27
CA HIS A 214 -4.26 0.55 -50.56
C HIS A 214 -5.11 1.56 -49.77
N ILE A 215 -6.41 1.64 -50.08
CA ILE A 215 -7.36 2.49 -49.35
C ILE A 215 -7.95 1.71 -48.16
N HIS A 216 -7.88 2.31 -46.97
CA HIS A 216 -8.40 1.70 -45.75
C HIS A 216 -9.91 1.96 -45.63
N ASN A 217 -10.74 0.97 -45.96
CA ASN A 217 -12.21 1.07 -45.93
C ASN A 217 -12.83 0.77 -44.55
N GLY A 218 -12.03 0.76 -43.48
CA GLY A 218 -12.48 0.36 -42.13
C GLY A 218 -12.50 -1.16 -41.88
N ASN A 219 -11.79 -1.93 -42.72
CA ASN A 219 -11.60 -3.38 -42.57
C ASN A 219 -11.07 -3.80 -41.19
N THR A 220 -10.25 -2.97 -40.55
CA THR A 220 -9.76 -3.18 -39.17
C THR A 220 -10.88 -3.24 -38.11
N TRP A 221 -12.05 -2.65 -38.41
CA TRP A 221 -13.24 -2.65 -37.54
C TRP A 221 -14.26 -3.74 -37.89
N THR A 222 -14.28 -4.21 -39.14
CA THR A 222 -15.25 -5.20 -39.63
C THR A 222 -14.73 -6.62 -39.55
N ASP A 223 -13.43 -6.81 -39.82
CA ASP A 223 -12.83 -8.15 -39.92
C ASP A 223 -12.47 -8.73 -38.55
N LEU A 224 -12.35 -7.87 -37.53
CA LEU A 224 -11.99 -8.21 -36.16
C LEU A 224 -13.02 -7.64 -35.18
N PRO A 225 -13.18 -8.24 -33.99
CA PRO A 225 -14.09 -7.72 -32.98
C PRO A 225 -13.70 -6.29 -32.59
N ALA A 226 -14.62 -5.34 -32.78
CA ALA A 226 -14.42 -3.95 -32.36
C ALA A 226 -14.25 -3.82 -30.83
N PHE A 227 -14.90 -4.70 -30.07
CA PHE A 227 -14.80 -4.80 -28.62
C PHE A 227 -14.17 -6.14 -28.21
N LYS A 228 -12.83 -6.17 -28.08
CA LYS A 228 -12.11 -7.35 -27.60
C LYS A 228 -12.14 -7.43 -26.07
N ASN A 229 -12.12 -8.65 -25.55
CA ASN A 229 -12.00 -8.96 -24.10
C ASN A 229 -13.07 -8.31 -23.20
N GLY A 230 -14.22 -7.91 -23.75
CA GLY A 230 -15.36 -7.36 -23.01
C GLY A 230 -14.96 -6.20 -22.08
N PHE A 231 -15.50 -6.22 -20.85
CA PHE A 231 -15.19 -5.18 -19.85
C PHE A 231 -13.71 -5.19 -19.42
N LYS A 232 -13.04 -6.35 -19.45
CA LYS A 232 -11.61 -6.46 -19.13
C LYS A 232 -10.76 -5.72 -20.16
N GLY A 233 -11.09 -5.84 -21.45
CA GLY A 233 -10.50 -5.04 -22.52
C GLY A 233 -10.73 -3.55 -22.32
N PHE A 234 -11.95 -3.15 -21.91
CA PHE A 234 -12.27 -1.75 -21.62
C PHE A 234 -11.45 -1.18 -20.47
N GLY A 235 -11.38 -1.86 -19.33
CA GLY A 235 -10.56 -1.40 -18.22
C GLY A 235 -9.08 -1.28 -18.60
N ASN A 236 -8.53 -2.23 -19.38
CA ASN A 236 -7.11 -2.19 -19.78
C ASN A 236 -6.82 -0.98 -20.67
N CYS A 237 -7.75 -0.66 -21.59
CA CYS A 237 -7.67 0.56 -22.38
C CYS A 237 -7.77 1.82 -21.51
N VAL A 238 -8.61 1.82 -20.47
CA VAL A 238 -8.71 2.95 -19.53
C VAL A 238 -7.40 3.14 -18.76
N ILE A 239 -6.77 2.08 -18.26
CA ILE A 239 -5.47 2.15 -17.58
C ILE A 239 -4.41 2.78 -18.48
N LEU A 240 -4.31 2.29 -19.71
CA LEU A 240 -3.35 2.79 -20.70
C LEU A 240 -3.68 4.21 -21.17
N ALA A 241 -4.96 4.57 -21.26
CA ALA A 241 -5.38 5.92 -21.56
C ALA A 241 -5.05 6.91 -20.43
N VAL A 242 -5.28 6.54 -19.17
CA VAL A 242 -4.90 7.36 -18.02
C VAL A 242 -3.38 7.51 -17.93
N TYR A 243 -2.62 6.43 -18.16
CA TYR A 243 -1.17 6.50 -18.28
C TYR A 243 -0.73 7.48 -19.39
N ALA A 244 -1.39 7.44 -20.56
CA ALA A 244 -1.01 8.26 -21.69
C ALA A 244 -1.34 9.75 -21.51
N VAL A 245 -2.49 10.08 -20.93
CA VAL A 245 -3.01 11.47 -20.85
C VAL A 245 -2.82 12.10 -19.46
N GLY A 246 -2.19 11.37 -18.53
CA GLY A 246 -2.14 11.67 -17.08
C GLY A 246 -1.41 12.96 -16.66
N ASP A 247 -0.55 13.51 -17.52
CA ASP A 247 0.46 14.55 -17.22
C ASP A 247 -0.06 15.96 -16.82
N GLN A 248 -1.29 16.07 -16.33
CA GLN A 248 -1.90 17.36 -15.98
C GLN A 248 -1.34 18.00 -14.70
N VAL A 249 -0.56 17.26 -13.91
CA VAL A 249 0.04 17.78 -12.67
C VAL A 249 1.17 18.76 -12.97
N PHE A 250 1.92 18.56 -14.06
CA PHE A 250 3.05 19.40 -14.43
C PHE A 250 2.68 20.89 -14.46
N TYR A 251 1.49 21.21 -14.96
CA TYR A 251 0.88 22.53 -14.97
C TYR A 251 0.85 23.17 -13.59
N GLY A 252 0.39 22.43 -12.59
CA GLY A 252 0.30 22.90 -11.21
C GLY A 252 1.65 23.31 -10.65
N ILE A 253 2.69 22.52 -10.95
CA ILE A 253 4.06 22.73 -10.46
C ILE A 253 4.73 23.88 -11.21
N VAL A 254 4.59 23.94 -12.54
CA VAL A 254 5.09 25.04 -13.38
C VAL A 254 4.42 26.35 -12.99
N GLY A 255 3.15 26.34 -12.61
CA GLY A 255 2.47 27.51 -12.05
C GLY A 255 3.19 28.09 -10.82
N GLY A 256 3.80 27.25 -9.98
CA GLY A 256 4.64 27.71 -8.87
C GLY A 256 5.96 28.37 -9.29
N GLU A 257 6.53 27.97 -10.43
CA GLU A 257 7.83 28.45 -10.94
C GLU A 257 7.70 29.37 -12.18
N ALA A 258 6.48 29.82 -12.53
CA ALA A 258 6.24 30.75 -13.63
C ALA A 258 6.40 32.22 -13.21
N GLU A 259 6.85 33.08 -14.13
CA GLU A 259 6.99 34.53 -13.94
C GLU A 259 5.63 35.24 -13.80
N SER A 260 4.62 34.78 -14.55
CA SER A 260 3.25 35.33 -14.55
C SER A 260 2.21 34.21 -14.42
N PRO A 261 2.15 33.53 -13.26
CA PRO A 261 1.38 32.30 -13.13
C PRO A 261 -0.10 32.49 -13.38
N ARG A 262 -0.68 33.62 -12.95
CA ARG A 262 -2.13 33.85 -13.08
C ARG A 262 -2.58 34.01 -14.53
N TYR A 263 -1.77 34.67 -15.36
CA TYR A 263 -2.04 34.82 -16.78
C TYR A 263 -1.78 33.51 -17.55
N SER A 264 -0.58 32.93 -17.37
CA SER A 264 -0.15 31.74 -18.11
C SER A 264 -1.04 30.53 -17.82
N MET A 265 -1.42 30.32 -16.55
CA MET A 265 -2.26 29.20 -16.14
C MET A 265 -3.72 29.36 -16.60
N ALA A 266 -4.30 30.57 -16.49
CA ALA A 266 -5.67 30.83 -16.96
C ALA A 266 -5.81 30.61 -18.48
N HIS A 267 -4.78 30.97 -19.24
CA HIS A 267 -4.75 30.76 -20.68
C HIS A 267 -4.58 29.26 -21.01
N ALA A 268 -3.67 28.57 -20.33
CA ALA A 268 -3.46 27.12 -20.48
C ALA A 268 -4.74 26.33 -20.16
N ALA A 269 -5.43 26.64 -19.05
CA ALA A 269 -6.64 25.96 -18.61
C ALA A 269 -7.78 25.97 -19.65
N LYS A 270 -7.84 26.98 -20.53
CA LYS A 270 -8.86 27.07 -21.59
C LYS A 270 -8.49 26.33 -22.86
N LEU A 271 -7.22 26.40 -23.29
CA LEU A 271 -6.80 25.92 -24.60
C LEU A 271 -6.32 24.47 -24.59
N VAL A 272 -5.69 24.03 -23.50
CA VAL A 272 -5.04 22.73 -23.41
C VAL A 272 -6.05 21.58 -23.47
N PRO A 273 -7.19 21.58 -22.72
CA PRO A 273 -8.11 20.45 -22.74
C PRO A 273 -8.65 20.12 -24.13
N GLY A 274 -9.04 21.14 -24.91
CA GLY A 274 -9.56 20.94 -26.26
C GLY A 274 -8.50 20.37 -27.21
N ARG A 275 -7.25 20.80 -27.06
CA ARG A 275 -6.13 20.32 -27.88
C ARG A 275 -5.73 18.89 -27.52
N VAL A 276 -5.63 18.55 -26.24
CA VAL A 276 -5.37 17.18 -25.77
C VAL A 276 -6.47 16.24 -26.24
N GLY A 277 -7.74 16.64 -26.10
CA GLY A 277 -8.87 15.87 -26.61
C GLY A 277 -8.78 15.59 -28.11
N ILE A 278 -8.42 16.59 -28.92
CA ILE A 278 -8.20 16.43 -30.37
C ILE A 278 -7.01 15.49 -30.64
N ILE A 279 -5.86 15.71 -29.99
CA ILE A 279 -4.64 14.94 -30.20
C ILE A 279 -4.88 13.45 -30.01
N TYR A 280 -5.46 13.09 -28.87
CA TYR A 280 -5.70 11.69 -28.52
C TYR A 280 -6.84 11.09 -29.34
N THR A 281 -7.95 11.81 -29.53
CA THR A 281 -9.09 11.26 -30.28
C THR A 281 -8.73 11.01 -31.75
N PHE A 282 -8.07 11.95 -32.43
CA PHE A 282 -7.62 11.76 -33.81
C PHE A 282 -6.50 10.73 -33.91
N GLY A 283 -5.49 10.80 -33.02
CA GLY A 283 -4.38 9.85 -33.03
C GLY A 283 -4.86 8.40 -32.87
N VAL A 284 -5.73 8.15 -31.89
CA VAL A 284 -6.33 6.83 -31.67
C VAL A 284 -7.22 6.42 -32.85
N THR A 285 -8.05 7.33 -33.37
CA THR A 285 -8.90 7.04 -34.55
C THR A 285 -8.07 6.54 -35.72
N PHE A 286 -6.97 7.23 -36.06
CA PHE A 286 -6.10 6.81 -37.15
C PHE A 286 -5.42 5.47 -36.89
N ILE A 287 -4.93 5.23 -35.66
CA ILE A 287 -4.38 3.91 -35.28
C ILE A 287 -5.42 2.83 -35.53
N THR A 288 -6.67 3.03 -35.10
CA THR A 288 -7.73 2.02 -35.24
C THR A 288 -8.12 1.74 -36.69
N LEU A 289 -7.88 2.67 -37.62
CA LEU A 289 -8.17 2.51 -39.06
C LEU A 289 -7.00 1.89 -39.83
N LEU A 290 -5.77 2.14 -39.38
CA LEU A 290 -4.56 1.76 -40.10
C LEU A 290 -4.02 0.41 -39.67
N ILE A 291 -4.09 0.08 -38.38
CA ILE A 291 -3.46 -1.12 -37.81
C ILE A 291 -4.52 -2.09 -37.32
N ARG A 292 -4.30 -3.38 -37.59
CA ARG A 292 -5.16 -4.45 -37.09
C ARG A 292 -4.85 -4.75 -35.62
N SER A 293 -5.88 -5.09 -34.85
CA SER A 293 -5.75 -5.35 -33.42
C SER A 293 -5.14 -6.72 -33.08
N ASP A 294 -4.81 -7.55 -34.06
CA ASP A 294 -4.15 -8.87 -33.93
C ASP A 294 -2.68 -8.85 -34.41
N ASP A 295 -2.12 -7.68 -34.72
CA ASP A 295 -0.73 -7.56 -35.20
C ASP A 295 0.28 -7.86 -34.10
N GLU A 296 1.10 -8.90 -34.30
CA GLU A 296 2.10 -9.38 -33.34
C GLU A 296 3.20 -8.36 -33.04
N ARG A 297 3.41 -7.36 -33.91
CA ARG A 297 4.42 -6.29 -33.74
C ARG A 297 3.97 -5.20 -32.78
N LEU A 298 2.71 -5.22 -32.33
CA LEU A 298 2.22 -4.29 -31.31
C LEU A 298 2.80 -4.63 -29.93
N LEU A 299 2.94 -3.60 -29.09
CA LEU A 299 3.32 -3.81 -27.69
C LEU A 299 2.26 -4.70 -27.00
N GLY A 300 2.64 -5.91 -26.58
CA GLY A 300 1.72 -6.92 -26.01
C GLY A 300 1.33 -8.05 -26.98
N GLY A 301 1.79 -8.02 -28.23
CA GLY A 301 1.81 -9.17 -29.14
C GLY A 301 3.03 -10.09 -28.93
N SER A 302 3.12 -11.17 -29.69
CA SER A 302 4.22 -12.16 -29.63
C SER A 302 5.53 -11.69 -30.29
N GLY A 303 5.53 -10.56 -31.00
CA GLY A 303 6.65 -10.06 -31.79
C GLY A 303 7.41 -8.89 -31.15
N SER A 304 8.35 -8.32 -31.91
CA SER A 304 9.13 -7.14 -31.49
C SER A 304 8.24 -5.89 -31.44
N ALA A 305 8.08 -5.33 -30.23
CA ALA A 305 7.18 -4.21 -29.97
C ALA A 305 7.59 -2.95 -30.75
N SER A 306 6.65 -2.39 -31.53
CA SER A 306 6.84 -1.18 -32.33
C SER A 306 5.70 -0.18 -32.14
N SER A 307 5.98 1.10 -32.37
CA SER A 307 4.94 2.14 -32.39
C SER A 307 3.94 1.88 -33.54
N PRO A 308 2.61 1.95 -33.29
CA PRO A 308 1.59 1.76 -34.34
C PRO A 308 1.74 2.73 -35.52
N PHE A 309 2.21 3.96 -35.28
CA PHE A 309 2.41 4.95 -36.33
C PHE A 309 3.63 4.66 -37.23
N ILE A 310 4.69 4.09 -36.63
CA ILE A 310 5.86 3.60 -37.39
C ILE A 310 5.44 2.39 -38.22
N LEU A 311 4.65 1.47 -37.63
CA LEU A 311 4.12 0.31 -38.35
C LEU A 311 3.26 0.73 -39.55
N ALA A 312 2.34 1.68 -39.37
CA ALA A 312 1.44 2.12 -40.43
C ALA A 312 2.20 2.70 -41.64
N THR A 313 3.25 3.48 -41.39
CA THR A 313 4.07 4.09 -42.44
C THR A 313 4.99 3.06 -43.13
N LYS A 314 5.50 2.07 -42.38
CA LYS A 314 6.25 0.93 -42.92
C LYS A 314 5.36 0.03 -43.79
N ASP A 315 4.14 -0.24 -43.34
CA ASP A 315 3.16 -1.05 -44.07
C ASP A 315 2.59 -0.32 -45.30
N ALA A 316 2.59 1.02 -45.30
CA ALA A 316 2.33 1.80 -46.51
C ALA A 316 3.47 1.73 -47.55
N GLY A 317 4.66 1.28 -47.15
CA GLY A 317 5.85 1.19 -48.00
C GLY A 317 6.63 2.51 -48.14
N ILE A 318 6.47 3.45 -47.20
CA ILE A 318 7.14 4.75 -47.24
C ILE A 318 8.47 4.66 -46.48
N PRO A 319 9.64 4.76 -47.12
CA PRO A 319 10.92 4.38 -46.49
C PRO A 319 11.43 5.40 -45.46
N VAL A 320 11.25 6.71 -45.68
CA VAL A 320 11.91 7.76 -44.87
C VAL A 320 11.10 8.17 -43.63
N ILE A 321 9.77 8.22 -43.74
CA ILE A 321 8.89 8.69 -42.67
C ILE A 321 9.06 7.92 -41.35
N PRO A 322 9.18 6.56 -41.33
CA PRO A 322 9.43 5.80 -40.12
C PRO A 322 10.63 6.30 -39.31
N HIS A 323 11.74 6.63 -39.97
CA HIS A 323 12.96 7.12 -39.30
C HIS A 323 12.74 8.48 -38.64
N ILE A 324 12.03 9.40 -39.31
CA ILE A 324 11.73 10.73 -38.79
C ILE A 324 10.80 10.62 -37.58
N ILE A 325 9.73 9.82 -37.68
CA ILE A 325 8.80 9.59 -36.58
C ILE A 325 9.55 8.97 -35.39
N ASN A 326 10.36 7.93 -35.60
CA ASN A 326 11.11 7.28 -34.53
C ASN A 326 12.05 8.25 -33.80
N PHE A 327 12.79 9.07 -34.55
CA PHE A 327 13.66 10.10 -33.97
C PHE A 327 12.89 11.12 -33.13
N CYS A 328 11.77 11.63 -33.64
CA CYS A 328 10.93 12.57 -32.91
C CYS A 328 10.34 11.96 -31.63
N ILE A 329 9.95 10.68 -31.65
CA ILE A 329 9.44 10.00 -30.45
C ILE A 329 10.56 9.88 -29.39
N ILE A 330 11.79 9.53 -29.76
CA ILE A 330 12.92 9.45 -28.82
C ILE A 330 13.19 10.81 -28.15
N VAL A 331 13.13 11.90 -28.92
CA VAL A 331 13.23 13.26 -28.36
C VAL A 331 12.09 13.51 -27.38
N GLY A 332 10.87 13.10 -27.71
CA GLY A 332 9.70 13.22 -26.82
C GLY A 332 9.84 12.43 -25.51
N ILE A 333 10.33 11.20 -25.58
CA ILE A 333 10.57 10.31 -24.43
C ILE A 333 11.70 10.83 -23.54
N THR A 334 12.76 11.38 -24.13
CA THR A 334 13.84 12.02 -23.37
C THR A 334 13.33 13.21 -22.57
N ALA A 335 12.42 14.01 -23.15
CA ALA A 335 11.77 15.10 -22.45
C ALA A 335 10.88 14.59 -21.31
N MET A 336 10.04 13.58 -21.57
CA MET A 336 9.17 12.97 -20.53
C MET A 336 9.96 12.38 -19.35
N ALA A 337 11.11 11.76 -19.62
CA ALA A 337 12.02 11.25 -18.60
C ALA A 337 12.64 12.38 -17.75
N ALA A 338 12.98 13.52 -18.37
CA ALA A 338 13.46 14.68 -17.63
C ALA A 338 12.32 15.29 -16.80
N GLU A 339 11.17 15.55 -17.41
CA GLU A 339 9.96 16.09 -16.77
C GLU A 339 9.55 15.30 -15.52
N SER A 340 9.52 13.97 -15.61
CA SER A 340 9.19 13.10 -14.48
C SER A 340 10.18 13.20 -13.30
N ILE A 341 11.49 13.32 -13.55
CA ILE A 341 12.50 13.58 -12.50
C ILE A 341 12.35 15.01 -11.94
N TYR A 342 12.02 15.97 -12.80
CA TYR A 342 11.76 17.35 -12.38
C TYR A 342 10.56 17.39 -11.41
N ILE A 343 9.41 16.83 -11.77
CA ILE A 343 8.18 16.81 -10.96
C ILE A 343 8.41 16.11 -9.61
N SER A 344 8.91 14.87 -9.65
CA SER A 344 9.10 14.05 -8.46
C SER A 344 10.04 14.70 -7.44
N SER A 345 11.14 15.34 -7.89
CA SER A 345 12.05 16.06 -7.00
C SER A 345 11.40 17.28 -6.31
N ARG A 346 10.49 17.99 -6.99
CA ARG A 346 9.73 19.10 -6.38
C ARG A 346 8.69 18.59 -5.41
N MET A 347 8.05 17.46 -5.72
CA MET A 347 7.09 16.83 -4.82
C MET A 347 7.74 16.46 -3.49
N MET A 348 8.92 15.84 -3.57
CA MET A 348 9.68 15.47 -2.39
C MET A 348 10.20 16.69 -1.61
N ARG A 349 10.61 17.75 -2.30
CA ARG A 349 10.93 19.03 -1.64
C ARG A 349 9.72 19.62 -0.91
N THR A 350 8.53 19.58 -1.51
CA THR A 350 7.28 20.08 -0.92
C THR A 350 6.95 19.35 0.37
N LEU A 351 6.98 18.02 0.34
CA LEU A 351 6.81 17.19 1.54
C LEU A 351 7.82 17.57 2.63
N ALA A 352 9.08 17.84 2.25
CA ALA A 352 10.12 18.22 3.19
C ALA A 352 9.88 19.61 3.78
N HIS A 353 9.41 20.56 2.97
CA HIS A 353 9.06 21.91 3.37
C HIS A 353 7.87 21.96 4.34
N GLN A 354 6.86 21.10 4.12
CA GLN A 354 5.72 20.90 5.03
C GLN A 354 6.10 20.14 6.31
N LYS A 355 7.38 19.76 6.44
CA LYS A 355 7.91 18.92 7.53
C LYS A 355 7.23 17.56 7.60
N LEU A 356 6.71 17.08 6.47
CA LEU A 356 6.12 15.76 6.29
C LEU A 356 7.18 14.72 5.91
N ILE A 357 8.39 15.13 5.49
CA ILE A 357 9.61 14.29 5.38
C ILE A 357 10.82 15.06 5.97
N PRO A 358 12.07 14.53 6.02
CA PRO A 358 13.18 15.23 6.66
C PRO A 358 13.44 16.60 6.02
N GLU A 359 13.57 17.64 6.85
CA GLU A 359 13.73 19.02 6.39
C GLU A 359 15.00 19.24 5.54
N PHE A 360 16.07 18.44 5.75
CA PHE A 360 17.29 18.59 4.95
C PHE A 360 17.09 18.30 3.45
N ILE A 361 16.03 17.56 3.09
CA ILE A 361 15.65 17.29 1.70
C ILE A 361 15.07 18.55 1.03
N ALA A 362 14.53 19.49 1.81
CA ALA A 362 13.97 20.75 1.30
C ALA A 362 15.03 21.74 0.79
N LYS A 363 16.32 21.50 1.08
CA LYS A 363 17.42 22.42 0.76
C LYS A 363 17.56 22.66 -0.73
N VAL A 364 17.54 23.93 -1.12
CA VAL A 364 17.76 24.40 -2.49
C VAL A 364 19.14 25.06 -2.60
N ASP A 365 19.86 24.80 -3.69
CA ASP A 365 21.14 25.47 -3.95
C ASP A 365 20.95 26.89 -4.54
N SER A 366 22.04 27.64 -4.66
CA SER A 366 22.02 29.02 -5.21
C SER A 366 21.57 29.11 -6.67
N ARG A 367 21.43 27.98 -7.38
CA ARG A 367 20.94 27.89 -8.76
C ARG A 367 19.48 27.44 -8.83
N GLY A 368 18.78 27.36 -7.69
CA GLY A 368 17.36 27.01 -7.61
C GLY A 368 17.07 25.50 -7.63
N ARG A 369 18.05 24.63 -7.35
CA ARG A 369 17.90 23.17 -7.51
C ARG A 369 17.79 22.44 -6.18
N PRO A 370 16.80 21.55 -5.99
CA PRO A 370 16.69 20.71 -4.81
C PRO A 370 17.60 19.48 -4.92
N ARG A 371 18.92 19.68 -4.79
CA ARG A 371 19.94 18.64 -5.06
C ARG A 371 19.74 17.32 -4.34
N VAL A 372 19.37 17.37 -3.05
CA VAL A 372 19.15 16.17 -2.24
C VAL A 372 17.93 15.40 -2.75
N ALA A 373 16.86 16.13 -3.07
CA ALA A 373 15.66 15.54 -3.62
C ALA A 373 15.92 14.90 -4.99
N LEU A 374 16.64 15.62 -5.88
CA LEU A 374 17.07 15.12 -7.18
C LEU A 374 17.90 13.84 -7.06
N ALA A 375 18.91 13.82 -6.18
CA ALA A 375 19.77 12.66 -6.00
C ALA A 375 19.00 11.41 -5.57
N LEU A 376 18.06 11.56 -4.61
CA LEU A 376 17.24 10.43 -4.15
C LEU A 376 16.28 9.95 -5.25
N THR A 377 15.59 10.86 -5.94
CA THR A 377 14.75 10.54 -7.10
C THR A 377 15.54 9.77 -8.16
N CYS A 378 16.69 10.31 -8.61
CA CYS A 378 17.50 9.65 -9.63
C CYS A 378 17.97 8.26 -9.19
N THR A 379 18.33 8.09 -7.92
CA THR A 379 18.75 6.79 -7.39
C THR A 379 17.62 5.77 -7.45
N VAL A 380 16.40 6.15 -7.05
CA VAL A 380 15.24 5.27 -7.12
C VAL A 380 14.84 4.99 -8.57
N SER A 381 14.87 5.99 -9.45
CA SER A 381 14.64 5.79 -10.89
C SER A 381 15.62 4.77 -11.49
N ILE A 382 16.92 4.86 -11.16
CA ILE A 382 17.92 3.90 -11.61
C ILE A 382 17.56 2.49 -11.13
N ILE A 383 17.22 2.32 -9.85
CA ILE A 383 16.84 1.01 -9.31
C ILE A 383 15.63 0.44 -10.04
N LEU A 384 14.58 1.25 -10.23
CA LEU A 384 13.37 0.84 -10.94
C LEU A 384 13.64 0.49 -12.41
N THR A 385 14.50 1.25 -13.09
CA THR A 385 14.91 0.96 -14.47
C THR A 385 15.58 -0.41 -14.56
N TYR A 386 16.58 -0.69 -13.73
CA TYR A 386 17.38 -1.91 -13.82
C TYR A 386 16.61 -3.19 -13.48
N ILE A 387 15.51 -3.10 -12.72
CA ILE A 387 14.60 -4.24 -12.49
C ILE A 387 14.02 -4.77 -13.83
N ASN A 388 13.89 -3.92 -14.85
CA ASN A 388 13.40 -4.30 -16.17
C ASN A 388 14.41 -5.13 -16.99
N LEU A 389 15.68 -5.23 -16.58
CA LEU A 389 16.67 -6.14 -17.22
C LEU A 389 16.51 -7.60 -16.79
N SER A 390 15.57 -7.90 -15.89
CA SER A 390 15.29 -9.28 -15.50
C SER A 390 14.66 -10.07 -16.63
N ALA A 391 14.68 -11.41 -16.54
CA ALA A 391 14.04 -12.30 -17.53
C ALA A 391 12.53 -12.07 -17.72
N GLY A 392 11.90 -11.24 -16.87
CA GLY A 392 10.50 -10.80 -16.97
C GLY A 392 10.37 -9.28 -17.19
N GLY A 393 11.27 -8.64 -17.94
CA GLY A 393 11.31 -7.18 -18.12
C GLY A 393 9.98 -6.53 -18.55
N ILE A 394 9.22 -7.17 -19.45
CA ILE A 394 7.88 -6.69 -19.87
C ILE A 394 6.88 -6.72 -18.71
N VAL A 395 6.98 -7.71 -17.81
CA VAL A 395 6.13 -7.80 -16.62
C VAL A 395 6.47 -6.67 -15.64
N ALA A 396 7.76 -6.39 -15.45
CA ALA A 396 8.21 -5.24 -14.65
C ALA A 396 7.71 -3.91 -15.24
N LEU A 397 7.76 -3.75 -16.56
CA LEU A 397 7.22 -2.57 -17.24
C LEU A 397 5.71 -2.43 -16.99
N ASN A 398 4.96 -3.54 -17.02
CA ASN A 398 3.54 -3.54 -16.70
C ASN A 398 3.26 -3.12 -15.25
N TRP A 399 4.10 -3.53 -14.31
CA TRP A 399 4.02 -3.06 -12.92
C TRP A 399 4.27 -1.55 -12.81
N LEU A 400 5.28 -1.02 -13.53
CA LEU A 400 5.55 0.42 -13.56
C LEU A 400 4.34 1.18 -14.11
N ILE A 401 3.78 0.75 -15.24
CA ILE A 401 2.57 1.36 -15.83
C ILE A 401 1.42 1.34 -14.82
N ASN A 402 1.17 0.21 -14.14
CA ASN A 402 0.08 0.10 -13.16
C ASN A 402 0.30 1.01 -11.94
N ILE A 403 1.54 1.15 -11.45
CA ILE A 403 1.88 2.07 -10.36
C ILE A 403 1.58 3.51 -10.77
N ILE A 404 2.01 3.91 -11.96
CA ILE A 404 1.80 5.26 -12.51
C ILE A 404 0.31 5.55 -12.61
N THR A 405 -0.45 4.67 -13.27
CA THR A 405 -1.89 4.85 -13.46
C THR A 405 -2.64 4.92 -12.14
N THR A 406 -2.29 4.06 -11.18
CA THR A 406 -2.97 4.03 -9.88
C THR A 406 -2.69 5.31 -9.08
N ALA A 407 -1.45 5.79 -9.09
CA ALA A 407 -1.09 7.06 -8.47
C ALA A 407 -1.90 8.22 -9.07
N GLU A 408 -1.99 8.30 -10.40
CA GLU A 408 -2.77 9.32 -11.11
C GLU A 408 -4.26 9.30 -10.73
N ILE A 409 -4.89 8.13 -10.74
CA ILE A 409 -6.30 7.97 -10.35
C ILE A 409 -6.53 8.45 -8.91
N CYS A 410 -5.64 8.08 -7.99
CA CYS A 410 -5.70 8.53 -6.60
C CYS A 410 -5.56 10.05 -6.50
N ASN A 411 -4.64 10.66 -7.25
CA ASN A 411 -4.47 12.11 -7.25
C ASN A 411 -5.69 12.82 -7.81
N TRP A 412 -6.31 12.31 -8.86
CA TRP A 412 -7.52 12.91 -9.44
C TRP A 412 -8.68 12.92 -8.44
N LEU A 413 -8.82 11.86 -7.64
CA LEU A 413 -9.77 11.83 -6.52
C LEU A 413 -9.45 12.91 -5.48
N ILE A 414 -8.18 13.05 -5.11
CA ILE A 414 -7.74 14.02 -4.11
C ILE A 414 -7.98 15.46 -4.62
N VAL A 415 -7.57 15.78 -5.84
CA VAL A 415 -7.78 17.10 -6.45
C VAL A 415 -9.26 17.47 -6.52
N GLY A 416 -10.11 16.53 -6.95
CA GLY A 416 -11.56 16.72 -6.96
C GLY A 416 -12.11 17.04 -5.56
N PHE A 417 -11.69 16.30 -4.54
CA PHE A 417 -12.12 16.52 -3.16
C PHE A 417 -11.61 17.85 -2.58
N VAL A 418 -10.34 18.19 -2.83
CA VAL A 418 -9.69 19.42 -2.36
C VAL A 418 -10.40 20.65 -2.91
N SER A 419 -10.90 20.62 -4.15
CA SER A 419 -11.66 21.75 -4.73
C SER A 419 -12.94 22.09 -3.96
N PHE A 420 -13.68 21.09 -3.47
CA PHE A 420 -14.84 21.33 -2.61
C PHE A 420 -14.44 21.96 -1.27
N ARG A 421 -13.33 21.48 -0.70
CA ARG A 421 -12.79 21.99 0.56
C ARG A 421 -12.26 23.42 0.45
N PHE A 422 -11.62 23.74 -0.67
CA PHE A 422 -11.19 25.07 -1.06
C PHE A 422 -12.37 26.06 -1.10
N HIS A 423 -13.44 25.73 -1.83
CA HIS A 423 -14.64 26.58 -1.92
C HIS A 423 -15.33 26.78 -0.58
N ALA A 424 -15.40 25.72 0.24
CA ALA A 424 -15.95 25.81 1.58
C ALA A 424 -15.10 26.71 2.50
N ALA A 425 -13.78 26.71 2.35
CA ALA A 425 -12.89 27.61 3.08
C ALA A 425 -13.11 29.08 2.69
N LEU A 426 -13.19 29.41 1.40
CA LEU A 426 -13.49 30.77 0.93
C LEU A 426 -14.85 31.26 1.44
N LYS A 427 -15.88 30.41 1.38
CA LYS A 427 -17.21 30.74 1.90
C LYS A 427 -17.20 30.99 3.41
N ALA A 428 -16.44 30.21 4.17
CA ALA A 428 -16.32 30.38 5.62
C ALA A 428 -15.57 31.67 6.00
N GLN A 429 -14.61 32.10 5.18
CA GLN A 429 -13.85 33.33 5.38
C GLN A 429 -14.58 34.59 4.89
N GLY A 430 -15.67 34.43 4.11
CA GLY A 430 -16.35 35.56 3.48
C GLY A 430 -15.48 36.27 2.44
N ASP A 431 -14.49 35.57 1.87
CA ASP A 431 -13.47 36.15 1.00
C ASP A 431 -14.05 36.57 -0.36
N GLY A 432 -13.71 37.79 -0.78
CA GLY A 432 -14.10 38.39 -2.05
C GLY A 432 -13.27 37.94 -3.25
N LEU A 433 -12.36 36.97 -3.10
CA LEU A 433 -11.39 36.48 -4.09
C LEU A 433 -11.86 36.44 -5.55
N TRP A 434 -13.12 36.08 -5.81
CA TRP A 434 -13.69 36.01 -7.16
C TRP A 434 -13.91 37.37 -7.85
N LYS A 435 -13.76 38.48 -7.12
CA LYS A 435 -13.89 39.85 -7.64
C LYS A 435 -12.57 40.43 -8.15
N GLU A 436 -11.46 39.76 -7.88
CA GLU A 436 -10.11 40.22 -8.24
C GLU A 436 -9.85 40.13 -9.76
N ARG A 437 -9.01 41.02 -10.30
CA ARG A 437 -8.80 41.18 -11.76
C ARG A 437 -8.29 39.92 -12.47
N TYR A 438 -7.47 39.13 -11.80
CA TYR A 438 -6.91 37.88 -12.33
C TYR A 438 -7.54 36.62 -11.73
N ALA A 439 -8.67 36.76 -11.04
CA ALA A 439 -9.42 35.61 -10.55
C ALA A 439 -9.95 34.77 -11.71
N TRP A 440 -9.72 33.47 -11.66
CA TRP A 440 -10.25 32.52 -12.62
C TRP A 440 -11.02 31.42 -11.90
N LYS A 441 -12.28 31.25 -12.30
CA LYS A 441 -13.19 30.23 -11.76
C LYS A 441 -13.40 29.11 -12.78
N SER A 442 -13.43 27.88 -12.30
CA SER A 442 -13.69 26.70 -13.11
C SER A 442 -15.04 26.80 -13.83
N PHE A 443 -15.06 26.49 -15.12
CA PHE A 443 -16.27 26.56 -15.92
C PHE A 443 -17.24 25.45 -15.46
N TYR A 444 -18.46 25.85 -15.08
CA TYR A 444 -19.49 24.97 -14.50
C TYR A 444 -19.17 24.35 -13.12
N TRP A 445 -18.45 25.01 -12.22
CA TRP A 445 -18.36 24.52 -10.83
C TRP A 445 -19.78 24.30 -10.23
N PRO A 446 -20.10 23.13 -9.62
CA PRO A 446 -19.21 22.03 -9.21
C PRO A 446 -19.13 20.82 -10.18
N LEU A 447 -19.61 20.93 -11.43
CA LEU A 447 -19.69 19.83 -12.39
C LEU A 447 -18.31 19.21 -12.69
N ALA A 448 -17.28 20.03 -12.94
CA ALA A 448 -15.93 19.53 -13.23
C ALA A 448 -15.35 18.68 -12.08
N PRO A 449 -15.24 19.17 -10.82
CA PRO A 449 -14.73 18.35 -9.73
C PRO A 449 -15.64 17.15 -9.40
N ALA A 450 -16.96 17.26 -9.59
CA ALA A 450 -17.87 16.13 -9.42
C ALA A 450 -17.69 15.04 -10.48
N TRP A 451 -17.52 15.42 -11.75
CA TRP A 451 -17.23 14.50 -12.84
C TRP A 451 -15.90 13.78 -12.62
N LEU A 452 -14.85 14.53 -12.22
CA LEU A 452 -13.55 13.97 -11.90
C LEU A 452 -13.61 12.94 -10.77
N LEU A 453 -14.34 13.24 -9.68
CA LEU A 453 -14.53 12.31 -8.57
C LEU A 453 -15.26 11.04 -9.03
N LEU A 454 -16.32 11.19 -9.82
CA LEU A 454 -17.10 10.07 -10.33
C LEU A 454 -16.25 9.17 -11.22
N THR A 455 -15.57 9.73 -12.23
CA THR A 455 -14.78 8.94 -13.17
C THR A 455 -13.56 8.33 -12.51
N ALA A 456 -12.84 9.06 -11.66
CA ALA A 456 -11.70 8.52 -10.94
C ALA A 456 -12.10 7.39 -9.97
N LEU A 457 -13.27 7.48 -9.32
CA LEU A 457 -13.79 6.39 -8.50
C LEU A 457 -14.12 5.15 -9.34
N LEU A 458 -14.74 5.34 -10.50
CA LEU A 458 -15.03 4.26 -11.45
C LEU A 458 -13.74 3.62 -11.99
N TYR A 459 -12.71 4.42 -12.30
CA TYR A 459 -11.41 3.91 -12.73
C TYR A 459 -10.72 3.12 -11.63
N LEU A 460 -10.80 3.59 -10.38
CA LEU A 460 -10.23 2.87 -9.23
C LEU A 460 -10.93 1.51 -9.05
N ILE A 461 -12.25 1.47 -9.14
CA ILE A 461 -13.03 0.22 -9.10
C ILE A 461 -12.64 -0.70 -10.27
N GLY A 462 -12.49 -0.14 -11.47
CA GLY A 462 -12.04 -0.88 -12.65
C GLY A 462 -10.63 -1.44 -12.52
N CYS A 463 -9.69 -0.66 -11.98
CA CYS A 463 -8.32 -1.11 -11.70
C CYS A 463 -8.30 -2.24 -10.67
N LEU A 464 -9.10 -2.12 -9.60
CA LEU A 464 -9.26 -3.19 -8.62
C LEU A 464 -9.83 -4.46 -9.26
N TYR A 465 -10.84 -4.33 -10.13
CA TYR A 465 -11.39 -5.46 -10.89
C TYR A 465 -10.36 -6.11 -11.82
N LEU A 466 -9.53 -5.31 -12.50
CA LEU A 466 -8.49 -5.80 -13.40
C LEU A 466 -7.32 -6.45 -12.68
N GLY A 467 -6.89 -5.87 -11.56
CA GLY A 467 -5.89 -6.48 -10.69
C GLY A 467 -6.33 -7.85 -10.15
N VAL A 468 -7.65 -8.05 -10.02
CA VAL A 468 -8.25 -9.34 -9.62
C VAL A 468 -8.43 -10.31 -10.81
N SER A 469 -8.49 -9.82 -12.06
CA SER A 469 -8.85 -10.61 -13.24
C SER A 469 -7.74 -10.82 -14.28
N SER A 470 -6.51 -10.35 -14.05
CA SER A 470 -5.39 -10.48 -14.99
C SER A 470 -4.97 -11.96 -15.20
N GLU A 471 -4.82 -12.36 -16.47
CA GLU A 471 -4.52 -13.73 -16.95
C GLU A 471 -3.00 -14.01 -17.04
N GLU A 472 -2.13 -13.04 -16.72
CA GLU A 472 -0.65 -13.13 -16.85
C GLU A 472 0.01 -14.15 -15.91
N MET A 473 -0.79 -14.82 -15.11
CA MET A 473 -0.38 -15.79 -14.12
C MET A 473 -0.69 -17.23 -14.55
N THR A 474 -1.41 -17.39 -15.67
CA THR A 474 -1.73 -18.69 -16.27
C THR A 474 -0.62 -19.16 -17.22
N GLU A 475 0.13 -18.27 -17.89
CA GLU A 475 1.13 -18.67 -18.90
C GLU A 475 2.56 -18.87 -18.36
N ILE A 476 2.94 -18.25 -17.24
CA ILE A 476 4.28 -18.42 -16.64
C ILE A 476 4.47 -19.86 -16.09
N GLY A 477 3.37 -20.62 -15.92
CA GLY A 477 3.39 -22.00 -15.46
C GLY A 477 3.79 -23.07 -16.49
N LEU A 478 3.80 -22.76 -17.80
CA LEU A 478 4.01 -23.78 -18.84
C LEU A 478 5.32 -23.64 -19.63
N ALA A 479 5.83 -22.43 -19.86
CA ALA A 479 7.00 -22.25 -20.74
C ALA A 479 8.37 -22.54 -20.10
N ARG A 480 8.47 -22.61 -18.75
CA ARG A 480 9.72 -22.93 -18.04
C ARG A 480 9.90 -24.42 -17.69
N MET A 481 8.97 -25.28 -18.10
CA MET A 481 9.05 -26.73 -17.82
C MET A 481 10.06 -27.51 -18.68
N LEU A 482 10.74 -26.91 -19.67
CA LEU A 482 11.49 -27.67 -20.68
C LEU A 482 12.95 -27.30 -20.93
N THR A 483 13.65 -26.59 -20.04
CA THR A 483 15.12 -26.46 -20.15
C THR A 483 15.86 -26.72 -18.83
N PRO A 484 16.77 -27.72 -18.78
CA PRO A 484 17.65 -27.91 -17.65
C PRO A 484 18.80 -26.89 -17.75
N VAL A 485 18.91 -25.98 -16.79
CA VAL A 485 20.11 -25.15 -16.62
C VAL A 485 21.07 -25.92 -15.70
N THR A 486 22.04 -26.57 -16.31
CA THR A 486 23.25 -27.07 -15.65
C THR A 486 24.17 -25.90 -15.28
N GLY A 487 24.89 -26.07 -14.17
CA GLY A 487 25.52 -24.98 -13.42
C GLY A 487 26.83 -24.42 -13.99
N ASP A 488 27.33 -23.40 -13.30
CA ASP A 488 28.67 -23.44 -12.73
C ASP A 488 28.82 -22.41 -11.59
N VAL A 489 29.32 -22.90 -10.46
CA VAL A 489 29.69 -22.15 -9.27
C VAL A 489 31.19 -21.89 -9.38
N ASN A 490 31.62 -20.64 -9.35
CA ASN A 490 33.00 -20.31 -9.01
C ASN A 490 33.08 -19.15 -8.02
N ASN A 491 33.48 -19.54 -6.81
CA ASN A 491 34.09 -18.76 -5.74
C ASN A 491 35.08 -17.71 -6.27
N HIS A 492 35.04 -16.48 -5.73
CA HIS A 492 36.24 -15.73 -5.35
C HIS A 492 35.91 -14.91 -4.09
N GLY A 493 36.57 -15.24 -2.99
CA GLY A 493 36.57 -14.47 -1.75
C GLY A 493 37.78 -13.55 -1.67
N ILE A 494 37.59 -12.33 -1.16
CA ILE A 494 38.60 -11.40 -0.62
C ILE A 494 37.81 -10.57 0.42
N GLY A 495 38.18 -10.37 1.68
CA GLY A 495 39.50 -10.25 2.32
C GLY A 495 39.63 -8.84 2.91
N ILE A 496 39.61 -8.77 4.24
CA ILE A 496 39.47 -7.62 5.18
C ILE A 496 40.62 -6.57 5.17
N SER A 497 40.30 -5.29 5.49
CA SER A 497 41.03 -4.35 6.41
C SER A 497 40.37 -2.94 6.35
N THR A 498 39.81 -2.27 7.37
CA THR A 498 40.22 -1.78 8.71
C THR A 498 41.28 -0.67 8.72
N GLU A 499 40.88 0.56 9.10
CA GLU A 499 41.65 1.65 9.76
C GLU A 499 40.62 2.71 10.29
N GLN A 500 40.33 2.81 11.60
CA GLN A 500 40.95 3.67 12.65
C GLN A 500 40.90 5.19 12.34
N SER A 501 39.94 5.94 12.91
CA SER A 501 39.92 6.64 14.22
C SER A 501 40.56 8.04 14.22
N VAL A 502 39.77 9.08 14.47
CA VAL A 502 40.22 10.34 15.11
C VAL A 502 39.11 10.86 16.04
N GLU A 503 39.42 10.91 17.33
CA GLU A 503 38.67 11.59 18.40
C GLU A 503 38.88 13.10 18.36
N GLY A 504 37.91 13.84 18.90
CA GLY A 504 38.04 15.26 19.27
C GLY A 504 36.86 15.73 20.13
N CYS A 505 37.08 15.84 21.45
CA CYS A 505 36.31 16.65 22.43
C CYS A 505 36.22 18.12 21.94
N GLU A 506 35.32 19.02 22.36
CA GLU A 506 34.50 19.31 23.55
C GLU A 506 33.51 20.41 23.06
N GLU A 507 32.29 20.60 23.53
CA GLU A 507 31.94 21.38 24.73
C GLU A 507 30.40 21.32 24.93
N ARG A 508 29.97 21.15 26.19
CA ARG A 508 28.57 21.24 26.62
C ARG A 508 28.27 22.69 27.03
N SER A 509 27.16 23.25 26.53
CA SER A 509 26.45 24.32 27.25
C SER A 509 24.99 23.91 27.49
N SER A 510 24.61 24.05 28.75
CA SER A 510 23.36 23.59 29.37
C SER A 510 22.30 24.68 29.33
N ASN A 511 21.13 24.39 28.77
CA ASN A 511 19.84 24.97 29.18
C ASN A 511 18.68 24.25 28.46
N GLU A 512 18.13 23.18 29.06
CA GLU A 512 16.84 22.62 28.63
C GLU A 512 15.91 22.46 29.84
N ARG A 513 14.70 23.01 29.70
CA ARG A 513 13.59 22.89 30.66
C ARG A 513 13.08 21.43 30.67
N PRO A 514 12.69 20.86 31.82
CA PRO A 514 12.22 19.48 31.88
C PRO A 514 10.76 19.40 31.40
N GLY A 515 10.52 18.82 30.22
CA GLY A 515 9.16 18.46 29.79
C GLY A 515 8.91 18.25 28.29
N GLU A 516 9.75 18.78 27.40
CA GLU A 516 9.55 18.57 25.96
C GLU A 516 10.28 17.32 25.48
N ALA A 517 9.51 16.34 24.99
CA ALA A 517 10.07 15.18 24.30
C ALA A 517 10.94 15.67 23.14
N ARG A 518 12.24 15.36 23.19
CA ARG A 518 13.20 15.66 22.13
C ARG A 518 12.71 15.01 20.83
N SER A 519 12.04 15.78 19.98
CA SER A 519 11.58 15.28 18.68
C SER A 519 12.81 14.95 17.85
N LEU A 520 12.99 13.69 17.47
CA LEU A 520 13.98 13.32 16.46
C LEU A 520 13.63 14.11 15.19
N THR A 521 14.47 15.08 14.81
CA THR A 521 14.32 15.87 13.59
C THR A 521 15.38 15.44 12.57
N GLY A 522 15.02 15.37 11.29
CA GLY A 522 15.94 15.03 10.19
C GLY A 522 15.91 13.56 9.73
N ALA A 523 16.98 13.09 9.08
CA ALA A 523 17.07 11.79 8.40
C ALA A 523 16.80 10.60 9.34
N ASN A 524 17.30 10.68 10.58
CA ASN A 524 17.19 9.61 11.57
C ASN A 524 15.73 9.30 11.93
N PHE A 525 14.85 10.30 11.98
CA PHE A 525 13.43 10.07 12.23
C PHE A 525 12.78 9.21 11.13
N TRP A 526 13.08 9.49 9.86
CA TRP A 526 12.52 8.76 8.73
C TRP A 526 13.09 7.37 8.56
N LEU A 527 14.38 7.20 8.89
CA LEU A 527 14.98 5.88 8.99
C LEU A 527 14.32 5.04 10.10
N VAL A 528 13.98 5.66 11.24
CA VAL A 528 13.20 4.99 12.30
C VAL A 528 11.79 4.64 11.79
N MET A 529 11.07 5.56 11.15
CA MET A 529 9.74 5.27 10.58
C MET A 529 9.78 4.14 9.55
N LEU A 530 10.79 4.13 8.66
CA LEU A 530 11.00 3.06 7.68
C LEU A 530 11.28 1.71 8.37
N THR A 531 12.08 1.73 9.44
CA THR A 531 12.37 0.54 10.24
C THR A 531 11.11 -0.01 10.89
N LEU A 532 10.27 0.86 11.48
CA LEU A 532 8.98 0.46 12.07
C LEU A 532 8.06 -0.14 11.01
N ALA A 533 7.96 0.50 9.84
CA ALA A 533 7.17 0.00 8.72
C ALA A 533 7.62 -1.39 8.26
N ALA A 534 8.93 -1.59 8.05
CA ALA A 534 9.49 -2.88 7.65
C ALA A 534 9.27 -3.99 8.70
N VAL A 535 9.34 -3.66 9.99
CA VAL A 535 9.02 -4.60 11.08
C VAL A 535 7.55 -4.99 11.08
N LEU A 536 6.64 -4.04 10.82
CA LEU A 536 5.20 -4.36 10.72
C LEU A 536 4.91 -5.26 9.52
N VAL A 537 5.55 -5.01 8.37
CA VAL A 537 5.43 -5.88 7.18
C VAL A 537 5.91 -7.29 7.53
N LEU A 538 7.09 -7.40 8.15
CA LEU A 538 7.67 -8.67 8.57
C LEU A 538 6.73 -9.45 9.49
N SER A 539 6.19 -8.78 10.52
CA SER A 539 5.28 -9.40 11.47
C SER A 539 3.96 -9.83 10.82
N SER A 540 3.45 -9.06 9.85
CA SER A 540 2.21 -9.37 9.13
C SER A 540 2.36 -10.58 8.22
N ILE A 541 3.49 -10.65 7.50
CA ILE A 541 3.82 -11.79 6.65
C ILE A 541 3.93 -13.06 7.49
N ASP A 542 4.76 -13.06 8.54
CA ASP A 542 4.98 -14.26 9.37
C ASP A 542 3.70 -14.75 10.07
N MET A 543 2.79 -13.84 10.40
CA MET A 543 1.51 -14.19 11.04
C MET A 543 0.55 -14.90 10.09
N ASN A 544 0.46 -14.47 8.82
CA ASN A 544 -0.60 -14.90 7.91
C ASN A 544 -0.12 -15.84 6.79
N ILE A 545 1.18 -15.87 6.46
CA ILE A 545 1.72 -16.72 5.37
C ILE A 545 1.55 -18.21 5.63
N VAL A 546 1.44 -18.61 6.90
CA VAL A 546 1.27 -20.02 7.29
C VAL A 546 -0.03 -20.59 6.74
N ALA A 547 -1.12 -19.81 6.70
CA ALA A 547 -2.44 -20.29 6.28
C ALA A 547 -2.43 -20.85 4.85
N THR A 548 -1.66 -20.25 3.93
CA THR A 548 -1.55 -20.74 2.55
C THR A 548 -0.60 -21.92 2.40
N ALA A 549 0.33 -22.08 3.34
CA ALA A 549 1.30 -23.19 3.38
C ALA A 549 0.81 -24.42 4.16
N VAL A 550 -0.33 -24.36 4.87
CA VAL A 550 -0.84 -25.46 5.70
C VAL A 550 -0.92 -26.79 4.94
N PRO A 551 -1.53 -26.89 3.74
CA PRO A 551 -1.63 -28.17 3.04
C PRO A 551 -0.25 -28.78 2.72
N SER A 552 0.69 -27.95 2.25
CA SER A 552 2.06 -28.40 1.97
C SER A 552 2.85 -28.78 3.24
N LEU A 553 2.57 -28.15 4.37
CA LEU A 553 3.16 -28.52 5.68
C LEU A 553 2.60 -29.85 6.17
N THR A 554 1.30 -30.08 6.03
CA THR A 554 0.67 -31.34 6.44
C THR A 554 1.15 -32.52 5.60
N ASP A 555 1.34 -32.31 4.30
CA ASP A 555 1.85 -33.35 3.41
C ASP A 555 3.32 -33.68 3.71
N HIS A 556 4.14 -32.68 4.11
CA HIS A 556 5.54 -32.92 4.43
C HIS A 556 5.75 -33.61 5.78
N PHE A 557 4.95 -33.28 6.79
CA PHE A 557 5.08 -33.83 8.14
C PHE A 557 4.15 -35.03 8.40
N HIS A 558 3.28 -35.38 7.45
CA HIS A 558 2.30 -36.46 7.55
C HIS A 558 1.46 -36.38 8.84
N THR A 559 0.93 -35.20 9.16
CA THR A 559 0.10 -34.98 10.36
C THR A 559 -0.91 -33.87 10.15
N VAL A 560 -2.20 -34.20 10.32
CA VAL A 560 -3.30 -33.22 10.35
C VAL A 560 -3.58 -32.75 11.78
N ALA A 561 -3.20 -33.55 12.78
CA ALA A 561 -3.42 -33.26 14.20
C ALA A 561 -2.60 -32.07 14.71
N ASP A 562 -1.50 -31.71 14.03
CA ASP A 562 -0.66 -30.58 14.41
C ASP A 562 -1.03 -29.26 13.71
N VAL A 563 -1.98 -29.29 12.77
CA VAL A 563 -2.37 -28.12 11.96
C VAL A 563 -2.81 -26.93 12.80
N GLY A 564 -3.59 -27.16 13.85
CA GLY A 564 -4.03 -26.07 14.72
C GLY A 564 -2.89 -25.46 15.54
N TRP A 565 -1.83 -26.21 15.82
CA TRP A 565 -0.66 -25.73 16.55
C TRP A 565 0.20 -24.76 15.75
N TYR A 566 0.25 -24.88 14.43
CA TYR A 566 1.05 -24.00 13.56
C TYR A 566 0.65 -22.52 13.66
N SER A 567 -0.64 -22.24 13.84
CA SER A 567 -1.16 -20.88 14.09
C SER A 567 -1.26 -20.57 15.59
N SER A 568 -1.79 -21.51 16.38
CA SER A 568 -2.09 -21.27 17.80
C SER A 568 -0.84 -21.03 18.63
N ALA A 569 0.28 -21.72 18.36
CA ALA A 569 1.51 -21.55 19.13
C ALA A 569 2.09 -20.13 19.02
N PHE A 570 2.07 -19.57 17.81
CA PHE A 570 2.51 -18.19 17.56
C PHE A 570 1.62 -17.19 18.32
N ARG A 571 0.29 -17.28 18.14
CA ARG A 571 -0.67 -16.34 18.72
C ARG A 571 -0.76 -16.44 20.24
N LEU A 572 -0.62 -17.65 20.79
CA LEU A 572 -0.55 -17.92 22.22
C LEU A 572 0.67 -17.24 22.83
N CYS A 573 1.85 -17.44 22.25
CA CYS A 573 3.07 -16.80 22.74
C CYS A 573 2.98 -15.28 22.60
N GLN A 574 2.39 -14.81 21.50
CA GLN A 574 2.18 -13.38 21.29
C GLN A 574 1.31 -12.76 22.41
N CYS A 575 0.14 -13.33 22.69
CA CYS A 575 -0.76 -12.77 23.71
C CYS A 575 -0.21 -12.94 25.14
N ALA A 576 0.46 -14.04 25.43
CA ALA A 576 0.99 -14.34 26.76
C ALA A 576 2.13 -13.39 27.17
N PHE A 577 2.98 -12.97 26.21
CA PHE A 577 4.10 -12.07 26.46
C PHE A 577 3.78 -10.59 26.20
N GLN A 578 2.59 -10.25 25.70
CA GLN A 578 2.17 -8.88 25.40
C GLN A 578 2.37 -7.93 26.59
N PHE A 579 1.91 -8.33 27.79
CA PHE A 579 2.04 -7.50 29.00
C PHE A 579 3.47 -7.42 29.53
N VAL A 580 4.27 -8.49 29.35
CA VAL A 580 5.69 -8.52 29.72
C VAL A 580 6.45 -7.47 28.93
N PHE A 581 6.30 -7.46 27.61
CA PHE A 581 6.94 -6.48 26.75
C PHE A 581 6.40 -5.07 26.98
N GLY A 582 5.09 -4.91 27.18
CA GLY A 582 4.48 -3.62 27.54
C GLY A 582 5.11 -2.96 28.77
N LYS A 583 5.37 -3.74 29.83
CA LYS A 583 6.12 -3.26 31.02
C LYS A 583 7.63 -3.16 30.77
N ALA A 584 8.21 -4.05 29.97
CA ALA A 584 9.63 -4.01 29.65
C ALA A 584 10.03 -2.71 28.93
N TYR A 585 9.21 -2.21 28.01
CA TYR A 585 9.43 -0.91 27.38
C TYR A 585 9.36 0.27 28.37
N GLN A 586 8.55 0.17 29.43
CA GLN A 586 8.48 1.17 30.50
C GLN A 586 9.72 1.13 31.42
N LEU A 587 10.32 -0.05 31.67
CA LEU A 587 11.40 -0.23 32.65
C LEU A 587 12.82 -0.26 32.04
N PHE A 588 12.99 -0.90 30.88
CA PHE A 588 14.28 -1.08 30.18
C PHE A 588 14.38 -0.16 28.96
N SER A 589 15.59 0.02 28.42
CA SER A 589 15.76 0.89 27.24
C SER A 589 14.96 0.35 26.05
N ALA A 590 14.23 1.24 25.36
CA ALA A 590 13.36 0.84 24.26
C ALA A 590 14.18 0.21 23.12
N LYS A 591 15.40 0.71 22.88
CA LYS A 591 16.33 0.16 21.89
C LYS A 591 16.62 -1.31 22.16
N LYS A 592 17.05 -1.63 23.39
CA LYS A 592 17.51 -2.99 23.74
C LYS A 592 16.37 -3.99 23.72
N VAL A 593 15.20 -3.59 24.20
CA VAL A 593 14.00 -4.45 24.18
C VAL A 593 13.55 -4.71 22.74
N PHE A 594 13.54 -3.70 21.88
CA PHE A 594 13.16 -3.86 20.47
C PHE A 594 14.15 -4.72 19.68
N LEU A 595 15.47 -4.54 19.88
CA LEU A 595 16.49 -5.39 19.27
C LEU A 595 16.35 -6.85 19.71
N PHE A 596 16.13 -7.09 21.00
CA PHE A 596 15.92 -8.44 21.52
C PHE A 596 14.69 -9.11 20.92
N ALA A 597 13.57 -8.38 20.83
CA ALA A 597 12.34 -8.88 20.22
C ALA A 597 12.54 -9.21 18.73
N ASN A 598 13.28 -8.38 18.00
CA ASN A 598 13.61 -8.62 16.58
C ASN A 598 14.45 -9.88 16.40
N ILE A 599 15.53 -10.03 17.17
CA ILE A 599 16.39 -11.23 17.15
C ILE A 599 15.55 -12.49 17.39
N LEU A 600 14.67 -12.45 18.40
CA LEU A 600 13.83 -13.60 18.75
C LEU A 600 12.84 -13.94 17.63
N SER A 601 12.25 -12.93 16.98
CA SER A 601 11.36 -13.10 15.84
C SER A 601 12.08 -13.76 14.65
N VAL A 602 13.24 -13.23 14.26
CA VAL A 602 14.03 -13.73 13.13
C VAL A 602 14.56 -15.13 13.39
N ALA A 603 15.07 -15.39 14.60
CA ALA A 603 15.50 -16.72 15.01
C ALA A 603 14.34 -17.73 14.96
N GLY A 604 13.15 -17.33 15.42
CA GLY A 604 11.94 -18.16 15.33
C GLY A 604 11.56 -18.49 13.89
N SER A 605 11.53 -17.51 12.98
CA SER A 605 11.25 -17.76 11.56
C SER A 605 12.33 -18.64 10.90
N LEU A 606 13.62 -18.45 11.23
CA LEU A 606 14.70 -19.30 10.73
C LEU A 606 14.55 -20.77 11.17
N ILE A 607 14.16 -21.01 12.42
CA ILE A 607 13.87 -22.36 12.92
C ILE A 607 12.69 -22.97 12.17
N CYS A 608 11.65 -22.18 11.85
CA CYS A 608 10.52 -22.65 11.02
C CYS A 608 10.98 -23.08 9.63
N GLY A 609 11.82 -22.29 8.95
CA GLY A 609 12.34 -22.63 7.62
C GLY A 609 13.28 -23.84 7.61
N ALA A 610 14.04 -24.04 8.69
CA ALA A 610 14.96 -25.16 8.87
C ALA A 610 14.30 -26.39 9.52
N ALA A 611 12.99 -26.36 9.78
CA ALA A 611 12.32 -27.43 10.51
C ALA A 611 12.33 -28.76 9.74
N THR A 612 12.78 -29.81 10.44
CA THR A 612 12.75 -31.21 9.98
C THR A 612 11.61 -32.00 10.61
N THR A 613 10.99 -31.49 11.67
CA THR A 613 9.86 -32.12 12.37
C THR A 613 8.78 -31.09 12.69
N SER A 614 7.52 -31.54 12.77
CA SER A 614 6.37 -30.71 13.18
C SER A 614 6.61 -30.01 14.52
N THR A 615 7.17 -30.71 15.52
CA THR A 615 7.47 -30.12 16.83
C THR A 615 8.53 -29.01 16.76
N MET A 616 9.59 -29.19 15.95
CA MET A 616 10.59 -28.14 15.73
C MET A 616 9.97 -26.90 15.09
N PHE A 617 9.05 -27.09 14.13
CA PHE A 617 8.30 -26.01 13.52
C PHE A 617 7.43 -25.26 14.54
N ILE A 618 6.69 -25.98 15.38
CA ILE A 618 5.85 -25.39 16.45
C ILE A 618 6.70 -24.58 17.44
N ILE A 619 7.88 -25.08 17.83
CA ILE A 619 8.81 -24.35 18.71
C ILE A 619 9.31 -23.07 18.02
N GLY A 620 9.64 -23.13 16.73
CA GLY A 620 10.00 -21.95 15.94
C GLY A 620 8.88 -20.90 15.93
N ARG A 621 7.63 -21.33 15.73
CA ARG A 621 6.43 -20.46 15.76
C ARG A 621 6.21 -19.84 17.14
N ALA A 622 6.40 -20.61 18.21
CA ALA A 622 6.33 -20.10 19.57
C ALA A 622 7.36 -19.00 19.82
N MET A 623 8.63 -19.22 19.44
CA MET A 623 9.70 -18.22 19.54
C MET A 623 9.39 -16.96 18.72
N ALA A 624 8.93 -17.12 17.48
CA ALA A 624 8.53 -16.01 16.63
C ALA A 624 7.37 -15.20 17.23
N GLY A 625 6.39 -15.87 17.84
CA GLY A 625 5.28 -15.24 18.54
C GLY A 625 5.71 -14.39 19.73
N VAL A 626 6.69 -14.85 20.53
CA VAL A 626 7.27 -14.04 21.62
C VAL A 626 7.95 -12.80 21.06
N GLY A 627 8.72 -12.94 19.98
CA GLY A 627 9.36 -11.81 19.29
C GLY A 627 8.33 -10.80 18.76
N SER A 628 7.28 -11.28 18.09
CA SER A 628 6.21 -10.45 17.54
C SER A 628 5.46 -9.64 18.60
N ALA A 629 5.20 -10.19 19.79
CA ALA A 629 4.60 -9.43 20.91
C ALA A 629 5.42 -8.19 21.30
N GLY A 630 6.75 -8.37 21.36
CA GLY A 630 7.70 -7.29 21.65
C GLY A 630 7.75 -6.27 20.52
N LEU A 631 7.83 -6.72 19.27
CA LEU A 631 7.89 -5.85 18.10
C LEU A 631 6.63 -5.00 17.96
N LEU A 632 5.44 -5.60 18.08
CA LEU A 632 4.16 -4.89 17.93
C LEU A 632 3.97 -3.84 19.04
N SER A 633 4.28 -4.19 20.30
CA SER A 633 4.26 -3.24 21.41
C SER A 633 5.31 -2.13 21.24
N GLY A 634 6.50 -2.50 20.79
CA GLY A 634 7.62 -1.59 20.60
C GLY A 634 7.39 -0.59 19.47
N CYS A 635 6.76 -1.01 18.37
CA CYS A 635 6.38 -0.14 17.26
C CYS A 635 5.51 1.03 17.74
N PHE A 636 4.48 0.77 18.54
CA PHE A 636 3.65 1.83 19.12
C PHE A 636 4.41 2.72 20.12
N VAL A 637 5.21 2.14 21.02
CA VAL A 637 5.98 2.91 22.01
C VAL A 637 6.99 3.83 21.33
N ILE A 638 7.75 3.31 20.37
CA ILE A 638 8.76 4.05 19.64
C ILE A 638 8.10 5.16 18.82
N LEU A 639 6.99 4.88 18.14
CA LEU A 639 6.23 5.89 17.41
C LEU A 639 5.83 7.06 18.31
N VAL A 640 5.19 6.77 19.44
CA VAL A 640 4.70 7.77 20.41
C VAL A 640 5.86 8.60 20.99
N GLN A 641 7.03 7.98 21.18
CA GLN A 641 8.24 8.65 21.67
C GLN A 641 8.93 9.51 20.61
N SER A 642 8.91 9.08 19.35
CA SER A 642 9.56 9.79 18.25
C SER A 642 8.69 10.90 17.63
N THR A 643 7.37 10.86 17.82
CA THR A 643 6.43 11.80 17.19
C THR A 643 5.77 12.76 18.19
N PRO A 644 5.64 14.06 17.83
CA PRO A 644 4.93 15.04 18.65
C PRO A 644 3.44 14.71 18.72
N LEU A 645 2.79 15.04 19.84
CA LEU A 645 1.43 14.62 20.20
C LEU A 645 0.39 14.88 19.09
N ARG A 646 0.49 16.03 18.41
CA ARG A 646 -0.41 16.45 17.32
C ARG A 646 -0.30 15.59 16.05
N ARG A 647 0.84 14.94 15.80
CA ARG A 647 1.09 14.13 14.58
C ARG A 647 0.99 12.62 14.81
N ARG A 648 0.83 12.17 16.06
CA ARG A 648 0.70 10.74 16.40
C ARG A 648 -0.41 10.02 15.63
N PRO A 649 -1.62 10.58 15.45
CA PRO A 649 -2.69 9.90 14.70
C PRO A 649 -2.31 9.65 13.24
N MET A 650 -1.65 10.61 12.58
CA MET A 650 -1.17 10.50 11.20
C MET A 650 -0.19 9.33 11.05
N PHE A 651 0.85 9.28 11.89
CA PHE A 651 1.85 8.21 11.80
C PHE A 651 1.31 6.84 12.24
N THR A 652 0.36 6.82 13.18
CA THR A 652 -0.34 5.58 13.57
C THR A 652 -1.20 5.07 12.43
N GLY A 653 -1.90 5.96 11.72
CA GLY A 653 -2.65 5.63 10.51
C GLY A 653 -1.76 5.10 9.38
N MET A 654 -0.59 5.72 9.17
CA MET A 654 0.39 5.24 8.18
C MET A 654 0.89 3.83 8.51
N MET A 655 1.20 3.56 9.78
CA MET A 655 1.59 2.22 10.23
C MET A 655 0.48 1.18 10.02
N GLY A 656 -0.77 1.54 10.34
CA GLY A 656 -1.92 0.67 10.07
C GLY A 656 -2.15 0.44 8.56
N ALA A 657 -1.89 1.43 7.71
CA ALA A 657 -1.96 1.26 6.26
C ALA A 657 -0.88 0.32 5.72
N VAL A 658 0.36 0.44 6.22
CA VAL A 658 1.46 -0.48 5.87
C VAL A 658 1.14 -1.91 6.31
N GLU A 659 0.64 -2.09 7.53
CA GLU A 659 0.22 -3.39 8.06
C GLU A 659 -0.93 -3.99 7.23
N GLY A 660 -1.93 -3.19 6.86
CA GLY A 660 -3.05 -3.60 6.01
C GLY A 660 -2.60 -4.04 4.61
N LEU A 661 -1.70 -3.29 3.96
CA LEU A 661 -1.12 -3.65 2.66
C LEU A 661 -0.27 -4.92 2.77
N ALA A 662 0.52 -5.07 3.83
CA ALA A 662 1.29 -6.28 4.07
C ALA A 662 0.37 -7.50 4.20
N THR A 663 -0.72 -7.36 4.96
CA THR A 663 -1.74 -8.41 5.13
C THR A 663 -2.39 -8.77 3.80
N LEU A 664 -2.70 -7.79 2.93
CA LEU A 664 -3.24 -8.00 1.59
C LEU A 664 -2.29 -8.77 0.67
N CYS A 665 -1.00 -8.43 0.70
CA CYS A 665 0.00 -9.08 -0.14
C CYS A 665 0.41 -10.48 0.38
N THR A 666 0.13 -10.81 1.64
CA THR A 666 0.66 -12.02 2.27
C THR A 666 0.14 -13.32 1.65
N PRO A 667 -1.18 -13.53 1.42
CA PRO A 667 -1.66 -14.76 0.79
C PRO A 667 -1.19 -14.93 -0.65
N LEU A 668 -1.04 -13.82 -1.39
CA LEU A 668 -0.50 -13.82 -2.75
C LEU A 668 0.97 -14.27 -2.76
N LEU A 669 1.77 -13.62 -1.92
CA LEU A 669 3.19 -13.90 -1.79
C LEU A 669 3.42 -15.33 -1.27
N GLY A 670 2.63 -15.77 -0.28
CA GLY A 670 2.64 -17.12 0.24
C GLY A 670 2.31 -18.17 -0.82
N GLY A 671 1.21 -17.99 -1.56
CA GLY A 671 0.82 -18.90 -2.64
C GLY A 671 1.91 -19.03 -3.72
N ALA A 672 2.44 -17.90 -4.18
CA ALA A 672 3.49 -17.87 -5.20
C ALA A 672 4.80 -18.52 -4.72
N ILE A 673 5.23 -18.26 -3.48
CA ILE A 673 6.45 -18.85 -2.91
C ILE A 673 6.28 -20.35 -2.69
N VAL A 674 5.17 -20.79 -2.11
CA VAL A 674 4.87 -22.21 -1.86
C VAL A 674 4.92 -22.99 -3.18
N GLN A 675 4.36 -22.44 -4.26
CA GLN A 675 4.34 -23.11 -5.56
C GLN A 675 5.70 -23.12 -6.28
N SER A 676 6.51 -22.06 -6.15
CA SER A 676 7.76 -21.91 -6.93
C SER A 676 9.01 -22.42 -6.20
N LEU A 677 9.22 -21.94 -4.97
CA LEU A 677 10.43 -22.19 -4.18
C LEU A 677 10.19 -23.19 -3.04
N GLY A 678 8.93 -23.48 -2.73
CA GLY A 678 8.51 -24.35 -1.64
C GLY A 678 8.26 -23.61 -0.33
N TRP A 679 7.53 -24.26 0.59
CA TRP A 679 7.04 -23.66 1.83
C TRP A 679 8.15 -23.14 2.78
N ARG A 680 9.37 -23.68 2.70
CA ARG A 680 10.49 -23.24 3.56
C ARG A 680 10.88 -21.78 3.32
N TRP A 681 10.79 -21.34 2.07
CA TRP A 681 11.13 -19.96 1.68
C TRP A 681 10.13 -18.93 2.20
N CYS A 682 8.92 -19.34 2.55
CA CYS A 682 7.95 -18.48 3.25
C CYS A 682 8.50 -17.96 4.58
N PHE A 683 9.43 -18.69 5.21
CA PHE A 683 10.05 -18.29 6.47
C PHE A 683 11.47 -17.73 6.30
N TYR A 684 12.23 -18.20 5.31
CA TYR A 684 13.56 -17.66 5.03
C TYR A 684 13.52 -16.20 4.53
N ILE A 685 12.45 -15.78 3.87
CA ILE A 685 12.29 -14.38 3.43
C ILE A 685 12.29 -13.38 4.60
N ASN A 686 11.91 -13.84 5.80
CA ASN A 686 11.90 -13.01 7.00
C ASN A 686 13.32 -12.67 7.49
N ALA A 687 14.32 -13.50 7.17
CA ALA A 687 15.69 -13.33 7.64
C ALA A 687 16.42 -12.09 7.06
N PRO A 688 16.45 -11.84 5.72
CA PRO A 688 17.10 -10.65 5.19
C PRO A 688 16.40 -9.36 5.63
N ILE A 689 15.06 -9.35 5.67
CA ILE A 689 14.27 -8.19 6.12
C ILE A 689 14.53 -7.94 7.61
N GLY A 690 14.54 -9.00 8.42
CA GLY A 690 14.90 -8.96 9.83
C GLY A 690 16.31 -8.43 10.08
N ALA A 691 17.30 -8.87 9.30
CA ALA A 691 18.68 -8.39 9.41
C ALA A 691 18.80 -6.89 9.09
N VAL A 692 18.14 -6.42 8.03
CA VAL A 692 18.11 -5.00 7.67
C VAL A 692 17.46 -4.18 8.79
N THR A 693 16.30 -4.59 9.30
CA THR A 693 15.63 -3.88 10.40
C THR A 693 16.44 -3.86 11.69
N LEU A 694 17.20 -4.93 11.97
CA LEU A 694 18.11 -5.03 13.11
C LEU A 694 19.29 -4.05 12.97
N LEU A 695 19.93 -4.00 11.80
CA LEU A 695 21.03 -3.07 11.50
C LEU A 695 20.56 -1.60 11.56
N LEU A 696 19.38 -1.30 11.02
CA LEU A 696 18.81 0.05 11.07
C LEU A 696 18.46 0.45 12.51
N THR A 697 17.90 -0.47 13.30
CA THR A 697 17.62 -0.20 14.73
C THR A 697 18.92 0.03 15.51
N MET A 698 19.98 -0.74 15.24
CA MET A 698 21.27 -0.58 15.91
C MET A 698 21.92 0.77 15.61
N SER A 699 21.89 1.20 14.35
CA SER A 699 22.57 2.41 13.86
C SER A 699 21.78 3.70 14.07
N CYS A 700 20.46 3.69 13.89
CA CYS A 700 19.65 4.91 13.82
C CYS A 700 18.95 5.26 15.14
N PHE A 701 18.74 4.29 16.04
CA PHE A 701 17.98 4.51 17.26
C PHE A 701 18.90 4.87 18.44
N SER A 702 18.69 6.03 19.06
CA SER A 702 19.36 6.45 20.29
C SER A 702 18.34 6.48 21.43
N ASP A 703 18.68 5.84 22.55
CA ASP A 703 17.77 5.77 23.70
C ASP A 703 17.49 7.17 24.27
N ILE A 704 16.22 7.47 24.51
CA ILE A 704 15.81 8.65 25.25
C ILE A 704 16.13 8.42 26.74
N PRO A 705 16.83 9.35 27.43
CA PRO A 705 17.09 9.24 28.86
C PRO A 705 15.78 9.13 29.65
N LYS A 706 15.62 8.06 30.43
CA LYS A 706 14.44 7.86 31.29
C LYS A 706 14.50 8.79 32.51
N PRO A 707 13.35 9.12 33.14
CA PRO A 707 13.29 9.92 34.36
C PRO A 707 14.26 9.40 35.44
N SER A 708 14.90 10.29 36.18
CA SER A 708 15.98 10.02 37.16
C SER A 708 15.65 8.91 38.17
N HIS A 709 14.39 8.78 38.57
CA HIS A 709 13.91 7.72 39.47
C HIS A 709 13.91 6.31 38.84
N LEU A 710 13.66 6.18 37.53
CA LEU A 710 13.70 4.90 36.80
C LEU A 710 15.14 4.55 36.33
N ALA A 711 15.94 5.56 36.06
CA ALA A 711 17.35 5.39 35.68
C ALA A 711 18.21 4.86 36.85
N SER A 712 17.91 5.29 38.08
CA SER A 712 18.63 4.91 39.31
C SER A 712 18.26 3.54 39.91
N MET A 713 17.18 2.90 39.45
CA MET A 713 16.80 1.56 39.93
C MET A 713 17.78 0.48 39.45
N GLY A 714 18.26 -0.34 40.38
CA GLY A 714 19.11 -1.50 40.08
C GLY A 714 18.38 -2.57 39.24
N PHE A 715 19.14 -3.38 38.49
CA PHE A 715 18.59 -4.43 37.60
C PHE A 715 17.61 -5.36 38.33
N LYS A 716 17.93 -5.77 39.56
CA LYS A 716 17.08 -6.64 40.40
C LYS A 716 15.73 -5.98 40.72
N GLN A 717 15.70 -4.67 41.02
CA GLN A 717 14.46 -3.93 41.27
C GLN A 717 13.62 -3.78 39.99
N LYS A 718 14.24 -3.53 38.84
CA LYS A 718 13.55 -3.47 37.54
C LYS A 718 12.89 -4.80 37.19
N VAL A 719 13.59 -5.92 37.41
CA VAL A 719 13.04 -7.25 37.15
C VAL A 719 11.87 -7.57 38.10
N TRP A 720 11.93 -7.16 39.37
CA TRP A 720 10.80 -7.29 40.30
C TRP A 720 9.56 -6.47 39.90
N GLN A 721 9.74 -5.35 39.19
CA GLN A 721 8.65 -4.50 38.69
C GLN A 721 8.01 -5.00 37.38
N LEU A 722 8.60 -5.99 36.69
CA LEU A 722 8.00 -6.63 35.50
C LEU A 722 6.75 -7.47 35.82
N ASP A 723 6.35 -7.54 37.10
CA ASP A 723 5.24 -8.36 37.57
C ASP A 723 5.39 -9.86 37.21
N LEU A 724 6.61 -10.39 37.43
CA LEU A 724 6.95 -11.79 37.14
C LEU A 724 5.98 -12.80 37.78
N ILE A 725 5.46 -12.52 38.97
CA ILE A 725 4.50 -13.41 39.65
C ILE A 725 3.22 -13.53 38.85
N SER A 726 2.65 -12.42 38.37
CA SER A 726 1.46 -12.46 37.53
C SER A 726 1.73 -13.17 36.21
N ASN A 727 2.90 -12.97 35.60
CA ASN A 727 3.27 -13.65 34.35
C ASN A 727 3.52 -15.15 34.55
N LEU A 728 4.14 -15.56 35.67
CA LEU A 728 4.34 -16.97 36.04
C LEU A 728 3.04 -17.71 36.34
N LEU A 729 1.96 -16.99 36.68
CA LEU A 729 0.62 -17.57 36.83
C LEU A 729 -0.12 -17.57 35.49
N PHE A 730 0.00 -16.49 34.72
CA PHE A 730 -0.77 -16.26 33.51
C PHE A 730 -0.32 -17.12 32.33
N ILE A 731 0.99 -17.19 32.07
CA ILE A 731 1.52 -17.94 30.92
C ILE A 731 1.16 -19.43 31.06
N PRO A 732 1.44 -20.13 32.19
CA PRO A 732 1.07 -21.54 32.32
C PRO A 732 -0.44 -21.77 32.34
N ALA A 733 -1.24 -20.80 32.83
CA ALA A 733 -2.70 -20.90 32.75
C ALA A 733 -3.15 -20.94 31.29
N LEU A 734 -2.71 -19.99 30.47
CA LEU A 734 -3.04 -19.95 29.04
C LEU A 734 -2.49 -21.20 28.33
N THR A 735 -1.25 -21.59 28.58
CA THR A 735 -0.70 -22.83 28.00
C THR A 735 -1.55 -24.06 28.37
N GLY A 736 -2.00 -24.18 29.62
CA GLY A 736 -2.86 -25.29 30.07
C GLY A 736 -4.22 -25.31 29.39
N LEU A 737 -4.86 -24.14 29.21
CA LEU A 737 -6.12 -24.03 28.47
C LEU A 737 -5.95 -24.50 27.02
N PHE A 738 -4.90 -24.05 26.35
CA PHE A 738 -4.64 -24.38 24.95
C PHE A 738 -4.28 -25.85 24.77
N LEU A 739 -3.45 -26.40 25.65
CA LEU A 739 -3.07 -27.80 25.61
C LEU A 739 -4.29 -28.72 25.77
N ALA A 740 -5.19 -28.38 26.70
CA ALA A 740 -6.46 -29.08 26.84
C ALA A 740 -7.30 -28.98 25.56
N LEU A 741 -7.50 -27.77 25.04
CA LEU A 741 -8.35 -27.56 23.86
C LEU A 741 -7.78 -28.20 22.61
N SER A 742 -6.46 -28.27 22.43
CA SER A 742 -5.84 -28.88 21.26
C SER A 742 -5.78 -30.41 21.33
N TRP A 743 -5.78 -31.00 22.53
CA TRP A 743 -5.75 -32.46 22.70
C TRP A 743 -7.13 -33.09 22.85
N ALA A 744 -8.11 -32.31 23.32
CA ALA A 744 -9.46 -32.77 23.56
C ALA A 744 -10.12 -33.23 22.25
N GLY A 745 -10.54 -34.49 22.19
CA GLY A 745 -11.25 -35.05 21.04
C GLY A 745 -10.35 -35.44 19.86
N THR A 746 -9.09 -35.02 19.82
CA THR A 746 -8.13 -35.37 18.76
C THR A 746 -7.14 -36.44 19.20
N LYS A 747 -6.47 -36.23 20.34
CA LYS A 747 -5.45 -37.14 20.89
C LYS A 747 -5.93 -37.90 22.12
N TYR A 748 -6.72 -37.25 22.95
CA TYR A 748 -7.27 -37.85 24.15
C TYR A 748 -8.76 -37.53 24.30
N SER A 749 -9.52 -38.47 24.89
CA SER A 749 -10.94 -38.25 25.19
C SER A 749 -11.14 -37.06 26.15
N TRP A 750 -12.26 -36.35 26.01
CA TRP A 750 -12.63 -35.22 26.88
C TRP A 750 -12.61 -35.54 28.37
N ASN A 751 -12.91 -36.79 28.74
CA ASN A 751 -12.95 -37.25 30.14
C ASN A 751 -11.59 -37.73 30.67
N SER A 752 -10.54 -37.68 29.85
CA SER A 752 -9.21 -38.18 30.22
C SER A 752 -8.46 -37.20 31.12
N GLY A 753 -7.65 -37.74 32.04
CA GLY A 753 -6.79 -36.96 32.93
C GLY A 753 -5.90 -35.92 32.22
N PRO A 754 -5.27 -36.23 31.07
CA PRO A 754 -4.48 -35.27 30.29
C PRO A 754 -5.24 -34.06 29.72
N VAL A 755 -6.57 -34.10 29.64
CA VAL A 755 -7.41 -32.96 29.19
C VAL A 755 -8.00 -32.22 30.39
N VAL A 756 -8.56 -32.96 31.36
CA VAL A 756 -9.18 -32.38 32.56
C VAL A 756 -8.13 -31.71 33.45
N GLY A 757 -6.93 -32.30 33.58
CA GLY A 757 -5.84 -31.76 34.39
C GLY A 757 -5.45 -30.33 33.99
N PRO A 758 -5.11 -30.07 32.70
CA PRO A 758 -4.80 -28.73 32.25
C PRO A 758 -5.97 -27.74 32.37
N LEU A 759 -7.24 -28.15 32.15
CA LEU A 759 -8.41 -27.28 32.35
C LEU A 759 -8.59 -26.86 33.81
N VAL A 760 -8.45 -27.80 34.75
CA VAL A 760 -8.50 -27.50 36.20
C VAL A 760 -7.32 -26.61 36.59
N SER A 761 -6.12 -26.89 36.07
CA SER A 761 -4.94 -26.05 36.30
C SER A 761 -5.13 -24.62 35.80
N PHE A 762 -5.76 -24.44 34.63
CA PHE A 762 -6.13 -23.13 34.09
C PHE A 762 -7.09 -22.41 35.02
N ALA A 763 -8.18 -23.06 35.45
CA ALA A 763 -9.18 -22.48 36.35
C ALA A 763 -8.55 -22.03 37.69
N VAL A 764 -7.66 -22.84 38.25
CA VAL A 764 -6.94 -22.50 39.50
C VAL A 764 -5.96 -21.35 39.27
N LEU A 765 -5.09 -21.45 38.27
CA LEU A 765 -4.05 -20.44 38.02
C LEU A 765 -4.64 -19.08 37.62
N ILE A 766 -5.72 -19.06 36.83
CA ILE A 766 -6.40 -17.81 36.46
C ILE A 766 -7.12 -17.18 37.67
N ALA A 767 -7.70 -17.99 38.55
CA ALA A 767 -8.30 -17.49 39.80
C ALA A 767 -7.23 -16.89 40.73
N VAL A 768 -6.08 -17.55 40.86
CA VAL A 768 -4.93 -17.04 41.63
C VAL A 768 -4.35 -15.78 40.98
N PHE A 769 -4.30 -15.70 39.65
CA PHE A 769 -3.91 -14.50 38.91
C PHE A 769 -4.83 -13.32 39.22
N PHE A 770 -6.16 -13.48 39.12
CA PHE A 770 -7.11 -12.42 39.45
C PHE A 770 -7.05 -12.00 40.93
N TYR A 771 -6.80 -12.95 41.83
CA TYR A 771 -6.55 -12.65 43.24
C TYR A 771 -5.29 -11.80 43.42
N ASN A 772 -4.19 -12.16 42.76
CA ASN A 772 -2.94 -11.40 42.79
C ASN A 772 -3.12 -9.98 42.21
N GLN A 773 -3.89 -9.83 41.12
CA GLN A 773 -4.19 -8.51 40.56
C GLN A 773 -5.07 -7.66 41.48
N ARG A 774 -6.03 -8.27 42.16
CA ARG A 774 -6.83 -7.56 43.18
C ARG A 774 -5.96 -7.07 44.35
N ARG A 775 -4.97 -7.86 44.75
CA ARG A 775 -4.02 -7.50 45.83
C ARG A 775 -3.10 -6.35 45.43
N ARG A 776 -2.64 -6.31 44.17
CA ARG A 776 -1.65 -5.32 43.67
C ARG A 776 -2.23 -3.97 43.25
N ARG A 777 -3.56 -3.82 43.13
CA ARG A 777 -4.26 -2.56 42.79
C ARG A 777 -3.65 -1.86 41.55
N ASP A 778 -3.09 -0.66 41.69
CA ASP A 778 -2.56 0.12 40.55
C ASP A 778 -1.15 -0.32 40.10
N ALA A 779 -0.46 -1.14 40.90
CA ALA A 779 0.81 -1.76 40.50
C ALA A 779 0.61 -3.08 39.71
N ALA A 780 -0.64 -3.49 39.49
CA ALA A 780 -1.00 -4.64 38.69
C ALA A 780 -0.62 -4.43 37.21
N ALA A 781 -0.28 -5.51 36.51
CA ALA A 781 -0.18 -5.49 35.05
C ALA A 781 -1.54 -5.12 34.40
N LEU A 782 -2.65 -5.51 35.05
CA LEU A 782 -4.01 -5.27 34.59
C LEU A 782 -4.92 -4.77 35.75
N PRO A 783 -4.91 -3.46 36.04
CA PRO A 783 -5.78 -2.84 37.04
C PRO A 783 -7.26 -3.18 36.83
N LEU A 784 -7.88 -3.78 37.85
CA LEU A 784 -9.30 -4.15 37.83
C LEU A 784 -10.24 -2.93 37.61
N ARG A 785 -9.77 -1.71 37.89
CA ARG A 785 -10.52 -0.47 37.65
C ARG A 785 -10.85 -0.27 36.17
N ILE A 786 -9.91 -0.60 35.27
CA ILE A 786 -10.06 -0.44 33.81
C ILE A 786 -10.87 -1.60 33.24
N MET A 787 -10.60 -2.82 33.71
CA MET A 787 -11.37 -4.02 33.37
C MET A 787 -12.85 -3.94 33.72
N LYS A 788 -13.25 -3.12 34.70
CA LYS A 788 -14.65 -2.91 35.09
C LYS A 788 -15.37 -1.85 34.25
N ARG A 789 -14.67 -1.10 33.40
CA ARG A 789 -15.30 -0.11 32.54
C ARG A 789 -16.11 -0.81 31.45
N ARG A 790 -17.37 -0.42 31.31
CA ARG A 790 -18.32 -0.98 30.34
C ARG A 790 -17.75 -1.03 28.92
N SER A 791 -17.17 0.07 28.45
CA SER A 791 -16.60 0.16 27.09
C SER A 791 -15.40 -0.75 26.87
N VAL A 792 -14.59 -1.03 27.90
CA VAL A 792 -13.44 -1.94 27.82
C VAL A 792 -13.92 -3.38 27.72
N VAL A 793 -14.91 -3.79 28.54
CA VAL A 793 -15.48 -5.14 28.47
C VAL A 793 -16.21 -5.36 27.15
N ALA A 794 -17.03 -4.40 26.73
CA ALA A 794 -17.75 -4.44 25.46
C ALA A 794 -16.79 -4.54 24.27
N GLY A 795 -15.74 -3.71 24.24
CA GLY A 795 -14.70 -3.76 23.22
C GLY A 795 -13.91 -5.07 23.23
N PHE A 796 -13.62 -5.62 24.41
CA PHE A 796 -12.94 -6.91 24.56
C PHE A 796 -13.75 -8.05 23.94
N VAL A 797 -15.05 -8.16 24.27
CA VAL A 797 -15.93 -9.20 23.74
C VAL A 797 -16.06 -9.09 22.23
N PHE A 798 -16.23 -7.86 21.71
CA PHE A 798 -16.30 -7.61 20.28
C PHE A 798 -15.01 -8.02 19.57
N MET A 799 -13.85 -7.57 20.06
CA MET A 799 -12.55 -7.93 19.46
C MET A 799 -12.27 -9.42 19.54
N PHE A 800 -12.54 -10.05 20.68
CA PHE A 800 -12.36 -11.49 20.84
C PHE A 800 -13.18 -12.24 19.80
N CYS A 801 -14.48 -11.98 19.69
CA CYS A 801 -15.38 -12.73 18.82
C CYS A 801 -15.17 -12.39 17.33
N GLY A 802 -15.02 -11.11 17.00
CA GLY A 802 -14.84 -10.65 15.61
C GLY A 802 -13.50 -11.10 15.02
N ASN A 803 -12.41 -10.97 15.78
CA ASN A 803 -11.09 -11.43 15.32
C ASN A 803 -11.03 -12.95 15.22
N SER A 804 -11.69 -13.66 16.14
CA SER A 804 -11.82 -15.13 16.07
C SER A 804 -12.55 -15.59 14.82
N ALA A 805 -13.70 -14.98 14.50
CA ALA A 805 -14.47 -15.32 13.32
C ALA A 805 -13.65 -15.11 12.03
N GLY A 806 -12.97 -13.96 11.92
CA GLY A 806 -12.09 -13.67 10.78
C GLY A 806 -10.94 -14.66 10.66
N SER A 807 -10.24 -14.97 11.77
CA SER A 807 -9.07 -15.86 11.75
C SER A 807 -9.41 -17.32 11.45
N VAL A 808 -10.57 -17.82 11.89
CA VAL A 808 -11.02 -19.18 11.54
C VAL A 808 -11.30 -19.27 10.03
N LEU A 809 -11.98 -18.29 9.45
CA LEU A 809 -12.16 -18.25 8.00
C LEU A 809 -10.82 -18.14 7.26
N GLU A 810 -9.93 -17.25 7.70
CA GLU A 810 -8.62 -17.05 7.09
C GLU A 810 -7.78 -18.33 7.01
N TYR A 811 -7.87 -19.20 8.04
CA TYR A 811 -7.07 -20.41 8.13
C TYR A 811 -7.65 -21.60 7.34
N TYR A 812 -8.98 -21.76 7.31
CA TYR A 812 -9.63 -22.91 6.67
C TYR A 812 -10.08 -22.65 5.23
N LEU A 813 -10.23 -21.39 4.81
CA LEU A 813 -10.63 -21.04 3.45
C LEU A 813 -9.57 -21.40 2.39
N PRO A 814 -8.25 -21.21 2.61
CA PRO A 814 -7.23 -21.74 1.71
C PRO A 814 -7.26 -23.27 1.61
N THR A 815 -7.54 -23.95 2.71
CA THR A 815 -7.68 -25.42 2.73
C THR A 815 -8.86 -25.87 1.87
N TYR A 816 -9.99 -25.16 1.94
CA TYR A 816 -11.13 -25.38 1.04
C TYR A 816 -10.74 -25.19 -0.45
N TYR A 817 -10.05 -24.11 -0.79
CA TYR A 817 -9.66 -23.84 -2.17
C TYR A 817 -8.65 -24.86 -2.72
N GLN A 818 -7.65 -25.24 -1.92
CA GLN A 818 -6.60 -26.15 -2.37
C GLN A 818 -7.05 -27.60 -2.39
N VAL A 819 -7.71 -28.08 -1.31
CA VAL A 819 -8.06 -29.49 -1.14
C VAL A 819 -9.40 -29.83 -1.79
N VAL A 820 -10.46 -29.04 -1.57
CA VAL A 820 -11.81 -29.35 -2.09
C VAL A 820 -11.97 -28.93 -3.55
N ARG A 821 -11.50 -27.73 -3.91
CA ARG A 821 -11.62 -27.19 -5.28
C ARG A 821 -10.44 -27.54 -6.19
N GLY A 822 -9.37 -28.13 -5.65
CA GLY A 822 -8.19 -28.52 -6.42
C GLY A 822 -7.41 -27.35 -7.01
N TYR A 823 -7.53 -26.14 -6.44
CA TYR A 823 -6.81 -24.97 -6.92
C TYR A 823 -5.35 -25.00 -6.46
N THR A 824 -4.45 -24.46 -7.29
CA THR A 824 -3.04 -24.31 -6.90
C THR A 824 -2.88 -23.35 -5.71
N PRO A 825 -1.79 -23.43 -4.91
CA PRO A 825 -1.54 -22.49 -3.82
C PRO A 825 -1.57 -21.02 -4.26
N THR A 826 -1.05 -20.73 -5.46
CA THR A 826 -1.11 -19.38 -6.06
C THR A 826 -2.56 -19.01 -6.35
N THR A 827 -3.34 -19.86 -7.03
CA THR A 827 -4.78 -19.64 -7.29
C THR A 827 -5.58 -19.43 -5.99
N SER A 828 -5.32 -20.22 -4.95
CA SER A 828 -5.91 -20.06 -3.62
C SER A 828 -5.58 -18.71 -2.99
N GLY A 829 -4.36 -18.20 -3.21
CA GLY A 829 -3.96 -16.86 -2.76
C GLY A 829 -4.83 -15.76 -3.38
N TYR A 830 -5.16 -15.82 -4.68
CA TYR A 830 -6.04 -14.83 -5.31
C TYR A 830 -7.47 -14.90 -4.81
N MET A 831 -7.95 -16.11 -4.52
CA MET A 831 -9.30 -16.30 -3.97
C MET A 831 -9.46 -15.73 -2.56
N MET A 832 -8.36 -15.39 -1.88
CA MET A 832 -8.38 -14.65 -0.61
C MET A 832 -8.48 -13.12 -0.79
N LEU A 833 -8.30 -12.58 -2.00
CA LEU A 833 -8.37 -11.12 -2.22
C LEU A 833 -9.73 -10.50 -1.88
N PRO A 834 -10.89 -11.11 -2.22
CA PRO A 834 -12.19 -10.51 -1.91
C PRO A 834 -12.37 -10.22 -0.42
N ILE A 835 -12.01 -11.15 0.45
CA ILE A 835 -12.15 -10.98 1.91
C ILE A 835 -11.21 -9.87 2.43
N ILE A 836 -10.00 -9.74 1.90
CA ILE A 836 -9.04 -8.73 2.38
C ILE A 836 -9.33 -7.34 1.83
N ILE A 837 -9.67 -7.22 0.54
CA ILE A 837 -10.03 -5.93 -0.09
C ILE A 837 -11.29 -5.39 0.56
N ALA A 838 -12.32 -6.22 0.70
CA ALA A 838 -13.56 -5.80 1.32
C ALA A 838 -13.36 -5.42 2.80
N GLY A 839 -12.50 -6.15 3.53
CA GLY A 839 -12.09 -5.77 4.88
C GLY A 839 -11.38 -4.42 4.95
N THR A 840 -10.44 -4.17 4.05
CA THR A 840 -9.75 -2.87 3.96
C THR A 840 -10.74 -1.73 3.68
N LEU A 841 -11.66 -1.93 2.72
CA LEU A 841 -12.72 -0.95 2.42
C LEU A 841 -13.63 -0.71 3.63
N GLY A 842 -14.03 -1.77 4.34
CA GLY A 842 -14.82 -1.67 5.57
C GLY A 842 -14.10 -0.84 6.65
N ALA A 843 -12.80 -1.09 6.86
CA ALA A 843 -12.00 -0.36 7.84
C ALA A 843 -11.83 1.13 7.47
N LEU A 844 -11.65 1.44 6.18
CA LEU A 844 -11.61 2.82 5.69
C LEU A 844 -12.96 3.52 5.93
N ILE A 845 -14.08 2.86 5.62
CA ILE A 845 -15.43 3.40 5.87
C ILE A 845 -15.63 3.64 7.37
N HIS A 846 -15.17 2.73 8.24
CA HIS A 846 -15.21 2.95 9.68
C HIS A 846 -14.41 4.20 10.07
N GLY A 847 -13.18 4.33 9.59
CA GLY A 847 -12.28 5.45 9.93
C GLY A 847 -12.83 6.81 9.48
N PHE A 848 -13.19 6.91 8.20
CA PHE A 848 -13.80 8.13 7.65
C PHE A 848 -15.16 8.40 8.27
N GLY A 849 -15.99 7.37 8.43
CA GLY A 849 -17.31 7.48 9.03
C GLY A 849 -17.27 7.95 10.48
N THR A 850 -16.40 7.36 11.30
CA THR A 850 -16.22 7.78 12.70
C THR A 850 -15.70 9.22 12.78
N SER A 851 -14.82 9.63 11.86
CA SER A 851 -14.34 11.02 11.78
C SER A 851 -15.42 12.00 11.30
N ALA A 852 -16.30 11.58 10.40
CA ALA A 852 -17.40 12.40 9.87
C ALA A 852 -18.56 12.53 10.87
N PHE A 853 -19.09 11.41 11.36
CA PHE A 853 -20.25 11.36 12.27
C PHE A 853 -19.86 11.57 13.73
N GLY A 854 -18.60 11.33 14.10
CA GLY A 854 -18.10 11.50 15.47
C GLY A 854 -18.42 10.33 16.41
N TYR A 855 -19.06 9.24 15.97
CA TYR A 855 -19.42 8.10 16.82
C TYR A 855 -18.92 6.78 16.24
N TYR A 856 -18.36 5.90 17.08
CA TYR A 856 -17.85 4.58 16.68
C TYR A 856 -18.88 3.45 16.84
N ALA A 857 -19.84 3.58 17.77
CA ALA A 857 -20.81 2.53 18.12
C ALA A 857 -21.73 2.08 16.95
N PRO A 858 -22.23 2.97 16.07
CA PRO A 858 -23.07 2.57 14.93
C PRO A 858 -22.36 1.59 13.97
N PHE A 859 -21.08 1.79 13.73
CA PHE A 859 -20.28 0.93 12.84
C PHE A 859 -20.07 -0.46 13.44
N MET A 860 -19.88 -0.55 14.76
CA MET A 860 -19.78 -1.83 15.46
C MET A 860 -21.10 -2.62 15.45
N LEU A 861 -22.23 -1.93 15.60
CA LEU A 861 -23.56 -2.56 15.49
C LEU A 861 -23.82 -3.05 14.07
N PHE A 862 -23.49 -2.23 13.07
CA PHE A 862 -23.61 -2.62 11.66
C PHE A 862 -22.74 -3.84 11.33
N ALA A 863 -21.49 -3.89 11.81
CA ALA A 863 -20.63 -5.06 11.70
C ALA A 863 -21.27 -6.31 12.33
N SER A 864 -21.85 -6.16 13.53
CA SER A 864 -22.48 -7.26 14.27
C SER A 864 -23.74 -7.81 13.61
N LEU A 865 -24.41 -7.02 12.76
CA LEU A 865 -25.59 -7.44 12.01
C LEU A 865 -25.20 -8.19 10.73
N ILE A 866 -24.19 -7.70 10.01
CA ILE A 866 -23.79 -8.28 8.73
C ILE A 866 -22.91 -9.52 8.90
N MET A 867 -22.03 -9.54 9.90
CA MET A 867 -21.07 -10.63 10.06
C MET A 867 -21.74 -12.01 10.26
N PRO A 868 -22.82 -12.16 11.04
CA PRO A 868 -23.57 -13.43 11.11
C PRO A 868 -24.20 -13.84 9.78
N ILE A 869 -24.72 -12.87 9.01
CA ILE A 869 -25.32 -13.12 7.70
C ILE A 869 -24.26 -13.63 6.74
N ALA A 870 -23.09 -12.97 6.71
CA ALA A 870 -21.97 -13.36 5.87
C ALA A 870 -21.43 -14.75 6.25
N ALA A 871 -21.24 -15.01 7.55
CA ALA A 871 -20.82 -16.32 8.05
C ALA A 871 -21.83 -17.41 7.69
N GLY A 872 -23.14 -17.13 7.80
CA GLY A 872 -24.21 -18.05 7.41
C GLY A 872 -24.19 -18.38 5.91
N LEU A 873 -23.98 -17.38 5.05
CA LEU A 873 -23.84 -17.60 3.60
C LEU A 873 -22.63 -18.48 3.27
N ILE A 874 -21.50 -18.32 3.96
CA ILE A 874 -20.33 -19.18 3.77
C ILE A 874 -20.64 -20.65 4.09
N THR A 875 -21.53 -20.94 5.05
CA THR A 875 -21.95 -22.34 5.34
C THR A 875 -22.84 -22.97 4.26
N THR A 876 -23.32 -22.19 3.28
CA THR A 876 -24.10 -22.70 2.13
C THR A 876 -23.26 -22.99 0.89
N VAL A 877 -21.93 -22.86 1.02
CA VAL A 877 -21.00 -23.21 -0.05
C VAL A 877 -20.96 -24.73 -0.23
N HIS A 878 -20.94 -25.15 -1.49
CA HIS A 878 -20.82 -26.53 -1.92
C HIS A 878 -19.74 -26.63 -3.01
N ILE A 879 -19.31 -27.85 -3.33
CA ILE A 879 -18.30 -28.13 -4.36
C ILE A 879 -18.64 -27.46 -5.70
N ASP A 880 -19.93 -27.36 -6.08
CA ASP A 880 -20.39 -26.77 -7.34
C ASP A 880 -20.73 -25.27 -7.27
N THR A 881 -20.46 -24.60 -6.13
CA THR A 881 -20.79 -23.18 -5.95
C THR A 881 -20.07 -22.32 -7.00
N SER A 882 -20.82 -21.38 -7.57
CA SER A 882 -20.31 -20.49 -8.61
C SER A 882 -19.20 -19.58 -8.07
N PHE A 883 -18.27 -19.22 -8.95
CA PHE A 883 -17.17 -18.31 -8.63
C PHE A 883 -17.66 -16.95 -8.08
N ALA A 884 -18.73 -16.41 -8.66
CA ALA A 884 -19.33 -15.15 -8.21
C ALA A 884 -19.89 -15.23 -6.78
N GLN A 885 -20.54 -16.34 -6.41
CA GLN A 885 -21.03 -16.55 -5.06
C GLN A 885 -19.90 -16.61 -4.04
N LEU A 886 -18.79 -17.31 -4.36
CA LEU A 886 -17.62 -17.38 -3.49
C LEU A 886 -17.02 -15.98 -3.23
N ILE A 887 -16.90 -15.15 -4.27
CA ILE A 887 -16.40 -13.77 -4.14
C ILE A 887 -17.34 -12.93 -3.26
N ILE A 888 -18.64 -13.00 -3.50
CA ILE A 888 -19.62 -12.18 -2.77
C ILE A 888 -19.67 -12.59 -1.29
N TYR A 889 -19.66 -13.89 -0.98
CA TYR A 889 -19.77 -14.37 0.40
C TYR A 889 -18.52 -14.02 1.21
N THR A 890 -17.34 -14.26 0.65
CA THR A 890 -16.06 -13.95 1.30
C THR A 890 -15.83 -12.44 1.40
N GLY A 891 -16.18 -11.68 0.35
CA GLY A 891 -16.15 -10.22 0.37
C GLY A 891 -17.08 -9.62 1.41
N LEU A 892 -18.32 -10.09 1.53
CA LEU A 892 -19.25 -9.61 2.55
C LEU A 892 -18.73 -9.88 3.97
N SER A 893 -18.13 -11.05 4.20
CA SER A 893 -17.51 -11.39 5.49
C SER A 893 -16.33 -10.49 5.80
N GLY A 894 -15.47 -10.24 4.81
CA GLY A 894 -14.36 -9.30 4.92
C GLY A 894 -14.83 -7.90 5.29
N PHE A 895 -15.82 -7.38 4.56
CA PHE A 895 -16.41 -6.07 4.78
C PHE A 895 -16.96 -5.90 6.20
N ALA A 896 -17.71 -6.89 6.67
CA ALA A 896 -18.29 -6.89 8.01
C ALA A 896 -17.21 -6.91 9.11
N TYR A 897 -16.15 -7.70 8.92
CA TYR A 897 -15.00 -7.70 9.81
C TYR A 897 -14.29 -6.34 9.83
N GLY A 898 -13.98 -5.78 8.65
CA GLY A 898 -13.27 -4.52 8.49
C GLY A 898 -13.97 -3.33 9.12
N ILE A 899 -15.29 -3.19 8.90
CA ILE A 899 -16.06 -2.07 9.44
C ILE A 899 -16.22 -2.14 10.97
N GLY A 900 -16.03 -3.31 11.57
CA GLY A 900 -16.04 -3.49 13.02
C GLY A 900 -14.68 -3.30 13.69
N PHE A 901 -13.59 -3.57 12.95
CA PHE A 901 -12.25 -3.78 13.50
C PHE A 901 -11.72 -2.61 14.35
N SER A 902 -11.85 -1.37 13.88
CA SER A 902 -11.28 -0.19 14.55
C SER A 902 -12.14 0.37 15.70
N GLY A 903 -13.39 -0.09 15.84
CA GLY A 903 -14.37 0.46 16.78
C GLY A 903 -13.96 0.34 18.25
N PRO A 904 -13.59 -0.85 18.74
CA PRO A 904 -13.16 -1.05 20.12
C PRO A 904 -11.93 -0.22 20.51
N GLN A 905 -10.97 -0.03 19.61
CA GLN A 905 -9.80 0.80 19.86
C GLN A 905 -10.18 2.28 20.03
N ASN A 906 -11.04 2.79 19.15
CA ASN A 906 -11.58 4.15 19.24
C ASN A 906 -12.40 4.35 20.53
N ALA A 907 -13.16 3.33 20.96
CA ALA A 907 -13.94 3.37 22.18
C ALA A 907 -13.07 3.53 23.44
N VAL A 908 -11.97 2.76 23.50
CA VAL A 908 -11.04 2.82 24.63
C VAL A 908 -10.30 4.16 24.67
N GLN A 909 -9.85 4.65 23.51
CA GLN A 909 -9.15 5.94 23.42
C GLN A 909 -10.03 7.12 23.81
N THR A 910 -11.34 7.05 23.54
CA THR A 910 -12.29 8.12 23.88
C THR A 910 -12.73 8.10 25.33
N VAL A 911 -12.96 6.91 25.90
CA VAL A 911 -13.58 6.75 27.24
C VAL A 911 -12.56 6.80 28.38
N LEU A 912 -11.31 6.35 28.16
CA LEU A 912 -10.30 6.28 29.23
C LEU A 912 -9.47 7.57 29.37
N PRO A 913 -9.10 8.00 30.59
CA PRO A 913 -8.12 9.06 30.82
C PRO A 913 -6.80 8.82 30.06
N GLU A 914 -6.09 9.87 29.65
CA GLU A 914 -4.88 9.76 28.79
C GLU A 914 -3.79 8.85 29.39
N GLU A 915 -3.65 8.83 30.71
CA GLU A 915 -2.75 7.94 31.45
C GLU A 915 -3.12 6.45 31.34
N ASP A 916 -4.40 6.15 31.17
CA ASP A 916 -4.96 4.79 31.13
C ASP A 916 -5.16 4.27 29.71
N VAL A 917 -5.15 5.14 28.69
CA VAL A 917 -5.34 4.78 27.28
C VAL A 917 -4.35 3.68 26.82
N PRO A 918 -3.03 3.76 27.06
CA PRO A 918 -2.09 2.72 26.63
C PRO A 918 -2.40 1.33 27.21
N LEU A 919 -2.86 1.32 28.47
CA LEU A 919 -3.22 0.10 29.16
C LEU A 919 -4.53 -0.48 28.60
N GLY A 920 -5.54 0.36 28.37
CA GLY A 920 -6.77 -0.05 27.70
C GLY A 920 -6.52 -0.58 26.29
N THR A 921 -5.66 0.06 25.50
CA THR A 921 -5.29 -0.40 24.16
C THR A 921 -4.59 -1.76 24.22
N SER A 922 -3.75 -1.99 25.23
CA SER A 922 -3.11 -3.29 25.46
C SER A 922 -4.13 -4.40 25.74
N VAL A 923 -5.25 -4.09 26.41
CA VAL A 923 -6.36 -5.04 26.62
C VAL A 923 -7.04 -5.39 25.28
N MET A 924 -7.24 -4.40 24.40
CA MET A 924 -7.81 -4.66 23.06
C MET A 924 -6.87 -5.52 22.21
N LEU A 925 -5.57 -5.24 22.21
CA LEU A 925 -4.55 -6.05 21.51
C LEU A 925 -4.48 -7.47 22.07
N PHE A 926 -4.56 -7.63 23.40
CA PHE A 926 -4.63 -8.95 24.00
C PHE A 926 -5.88 -9.71 23.54
N ALA A 927 -7.06 -9.07 23.50
CA ALA A 927 -8.30 -9.69 22.99
C ALA A 927 -8.17 -10.09 21.52
N GLN A 928 -7.52 -9.24 20.72
CA GLN A 928 -7.24 -9.47 19.30
C GLN A 928 -6.39 -10.72 19.07
N SER A 929 -5.38 -11.00 19.90
CA SER A 929 -4.54 -12.21 19.75
C SER A 929 -5.11 -13.44 20.46
N PHE A 930 -5.69 -13.26 21.65
CA PHE A 930 -6.21 -14.36 22.48
C PHE A 930 -7.43 -15.05 21.87
N GLY A 931 -8.37 -14.29 21.30
CA GLY A 931 -9.56 -14.84 20.65
C GLY A 931 -9.24 -15.85 19.55
N PRO A 932 -8.58 -15.41 18.46
CA PRO A 932 -8.17 -16.31 17.38
C PRO A 932 -7.38 -17.53 17.84
N ALA A 933 -6.50 -17.35 18.82
CA ALA A 933 -5.69 -18.45 19.32
C ALA A 933 -6.58 -19.56 19.90
N VAL A 934 -7.59 -19.22 20.69
CA VAL A 934 -8.57 -20.19 21.21
C VAL A 934 -9.48 -20.73 20.10
N ALA A 935 -10.02 -19.84 19.26
CA ALA A 935 -11.01 -20.23 18.25
C ALA A 935 -10.45 -21.14 17.15
N VAL A 936 -9.20 -20.92 16.71
CA VAL A 936 -8.54 -21.78 15.73
C VAL A 936 -8.25 -23.17 16.31
N ALA A 937 -7.86 -23.26 17.58
CA ALA A 937 -7.68 -24.55 18.27
C ALA A 937 -9.01 -25.31 18.39
N VAL A 938 -10.11 -24.64 18.76
CA VAL A 938 -11.44 -25.25 18.79
C VAL A 938 -11.92 -25.66 17.40
N ALA A 939 -11.70 -24.81 16.39
CA ALA A 939 -12.03 -25.11 15.00
C ALA A 939 -11.26 -26.35 14.49
N GLN A 940 -10.02 -26.54 14.94
CA GLN A 940 -9.22 -27.73 14.61
C GLN A 940 -9.82 -29.00 15.20
N VAL A 941 -10.16 -29.00 16.49
CA VAL A 941 -10.83 -30.16 17.11
C VAL A 941 -12.12 -30.50 16.37
N LEU A 942 -12.94 -29.48 16.09
CA LEU A 942 -14.18 -29.65 15.36
C LEU A 942 -13.94 -30.20 13.95
N PHE A 943 -12.95 -29.67 13.23
CA PHE A 943 -12.61 -30.14 11.90
C PHE A 943 -12.17 -31.61 11.89
N VAL A 944 -11.25 -31.99 12.78
CA VAL A 944 -10.72 -33.37 12.86
C VAL A 944 -11.81 -34.37 13.29
N ASP A 945 -12.60 -34.03 14.31
CA ASP A 945 -13.71 -34.88 14.79
C ASP A 945 -14.75 -35.11 13.68
N ARG A 946 -15.13 -34.04 12.97
CA ARG A 946 -16.07 -34.12 11.84
C ARG A 946 -15.48 -34.84 10.64
N LEU A 947 -14.20 -34.63 10.35
CA LEU A 947 -13.49 -35.32 9.27
C LEU A 947 -13.47 -36.83 9.51
N SER A 948 -13.14 -37.24 10.74
CA SER A 948 -13.16 -38.66 11.14
C SER A 948 -14.57 -39.26 11.00
N SER A 949 -15.59 -38.60 11.55
CA SER A 949 -16.98 -39.07 11.48
C SER A 949 -17.54 -39.13 10.05
N ASN A 950 -17.20 -38.17 9.19
CA ASN A 950 -17.68 -38.14 7.80
C ASN A 950 -16.93 -39.14 6.89
N LEU A 951 -15.71 -39.57 7.28
CA LEU A 951 -14.91 -40.56 6.54
C LEU A 951 -15.08 -41.99 7.07
N GLU A 952 -15.64 -42.18 8.26
CA GLU A 952 -15.83 -43.50 8.89
C GLU A 952 -16.61 -44.48 8.01
N SER A 953 -17.58 -43.98 7.22
CA SER A 953 -18.34 -44.80 6.27
C SER A 953 -17.57 -45.20 5.00
N LEU A 954 -16.48 -44.49 4.67
CA LEU A 954 -15.70 -44.65 3.44
C LEU A 954 -14.36 -45.38 3.66
N ALA A 955 -13.79 -45.29 4.86
CA ALA A 955 -12.50 -45.87 5.21
C ALA A 955 -12.56 -46.54 6.60
N SER A 956 -13.29 -47.65 6.69
CA SER A 956 -13.40 -48.44 7.93
C SER A 956 -12.06 -49.10 8.28
N GLY A 957 -11.26 -48.44 9.13
CA GLY A 957 -10.02 -48.97 9.69
C GLY A 957 -8.71 -48.36 9.19
N ALA A 958 -8.73 -47.25 8.43
CA ALA A 958 -7.51 -46.49 8.13
C ALA A 958 -7.26 -45.43 9.22
N ASP A 959 -6.03 -45.35 9.73
CA ASP A 959 -5.61 -44.26 10.64
C ASP A 959 -5.45 -42.95 9.84
N ILE A 960 -6.56 -42.24 9.65
CA ILE A 960 -6.66 -40.97 8.91
C ILE A 960 -5.80 -39.86 9.56
N ALA A 961 -5.42 -40.02 10.83
CA ALA A 961 -4.63 -39.04 11.58
C ALA A 961 -3.19 -38.87 11.08
N ASP A 962 -2.62 -39.91 10.44
CA ASP A 962 -1.21 -39.99 10.02
C ASP A 962 -1.00 -39.72 8.51
N LEU A 963 -2.04 -39.25 7.80
CA LEU A 963 -1.99 -38.94 6.36
C LEU A 963 -2.08 -37.43 6.12
N GLY A 964 -1.36 -36.90 5.13
CA GLY A 964 -1.54 -35.50 4.69
C GLY A 964 -2.96 -35.24 4.13
N LEU A 965 -3.47 -34.01 4.26
CA LEU A 965 -4.81 -33.64 3.79
C LEU A 965 -5.03 -33.94 2.30
N THR A 966 -3.99 -33.80 1.48
CA THR A 966 -4.01 -34.08 0.05
C THR A 966 -3.81 -35.58 -0.25
N GLU A 967 -3.08 -36.29 0.62
CA GLU A 967 -2.85 -37.73 0.55
C GLU A 967 -4.09 -38.54 0.92
N ILE A 968 -4.96 -38.04 1.81
CA ILE A 968 -6.25 -38.67 2.15
C ILE A 968 -7.13 -38.86 0.90
N VAL A 969 -7.06 -37.94 -0.07
CA VAL A 969 -7.84 -38.01 -1.31
C VAL A 969 -7.34 -39.12 -2.25
N THR A 970 -6.04 -39.44 -2.22
CA THR A 970 -5.40 -40.39 -3.15
C THR A 970 -5.16 -41.78 -2.54
N SER A 971 -5.17 -41.90 -1.21
CA SER A 971 -4.77 -43.12 -0.49
C SER A 971 -5.92 -44.04 -0.09
N ILE A 972 -7.19 -43.61 -0.16
CA ILE A 972 -8.36 -44.44 0.16
C ILE A 972 -8.75 -45.27 -1.09
N PRO A 973 -8.45 -46.59 -1.14
CA PRO A 973 -8.55 -47.37 -2.38
C PRO A 973 -9.99 -47.80 -2.74
N SER A 974 -10.93 -47.65 -1.81
CA SER A 974 -12.29 -48.21 -1.89
C SER A 974 -13.41 -47.19 -2.15
N ALA A 975 -13.10 -45.89 -2.20
CA ALA A 975 -14.08 -44.81 -2.37
C ALA A 975 -13.80 -44.01 -3.65
N GLU A 976 -14.84 -43.57 -4.37
CA GLU A 976 -14.64 -42.61 -5.46
C GLU A 976 -14.04 -41.32 -4.89
N PRO A 977 -13.01 -40.71 -5.53
CA PRO A 977 -12.37 -39.48 -5.04
C PRO A 977 -13.36 -38.34 -4.74
N LYS A 978 -14.50 -38.33 -5.45
CA LYS A 978 -15.58 -37.37 -5.26
C LYS A 978 -16.29 -37.50 -3.90
N GLU A 979 -16.44 -38.72 -3.38
CA GLU A 979 -17.08 -38.96 -2.07
C GLU A 979 -16.17 -38.53 -0.92
N VAL A 980 -14.86 -38.76 -1.05
CA VAL A 980 -13.86 -38.30 -0.08
C VAL A 980 -13.81 -36.77 -0.05
N LEU A 981 -13.83 -36.11 -1.22
CA LEU A 981 -13.90 -34.65 -1.32
C LEU A 981 -15.19 -34.09 -0.72
N GLN A 982 -16.33 -34.76 -0.88
CA GLN A 982 -17.59 -34.37 -0.23
C GLN A 982 -17.55 -34.52 1.30
N ALA A 983 -16.87 -35.54 1.82
CA ALA A 983 -16.67 -35.69 3.25
C ALA A 983 -15.79 -34.56 3.83
N ILE A 984 -14.72 -34.18 3.13
CA ILE A 984 -13.85 -33.04 3.51
C ILE A 984 -14.63 -31.72 3.45
N ASP A 985 -15.38 -31.48 2.37
CA ASP A 985 -16.25 -30.32 2.18
C ASP A 985 -17.24 -30.14 3.36
N ARG A 986 -17.98 -31.21 3.69
CA ARG A 986 -18.91 -31.21 4.82
C ARG A 986 -18.23 -30.91 6.15
N SER A 987 -17.02 -31.43 6.36
CA SER A 987 -16.27 -31.22 7.59
C SER A 987 -15.82 -29.77 7.75
N LEU A 988 -15.43 -29.11 6.65
CA LEU A 988 -15.11 -27.67 6.64
C LEU A 988 -16.35 -26.81 6.90
N ILE A 989 -17.48 -27.11 6.24
CA ILE A 989 -18.74 -26.40 6.46
C ILE A 989 -19.21 -26.53 7.92
N GLN A 990 -19.13 -27.74 8.49
CA GLN A 990 -19.47 -27.98 9.88
C GLN A 990 -18.56 -27.19 10.84
N THR A 991 -17.30 -26.99 10.47
CA THR A 991 -16.36 -26.15 11.21
C THR A 991 -16.74 -24.67 11.16
N TRP A 992 -17.27 -24.19 10.03
CA TRP A 992 -17.71 -22.80 9.88
C TRP A 992 -18.97 -22.44 10.68
N TYR A 993 -19.73 -23.40 11.22
CA TYR A 993 -20.78 -23.08 12.21
C TYR A 993 -20.23 -22.39 13.47
N LEU A 994 -18.97 -22.67 13.84
CA LEU A 994 -18.30 -21.94 14.91
C LEU A 994 -18.17 -20.45 14.58
N VAL A 995 -17.88 -20.12 13.31
CA VAL A 995 -17.77 -18.73 12.83
C VAL A 995 -19.11 -18.01 12.97
N VAL A 996 -20.22 -18.69 12.65
CA VAL A 996 -21.57 -18.14 12.82
C VAL A 996 -21.85 -17.83 14.30
N GLY A 997 -21.52 -18.76 15.21
CA GLY A 997 -21.68 -18.56 16.65
C GLY A 997 -20.87 -17.38 17.19
N LEU A 998 -19.60 -17.28 16.78
CA LEU A 998 -18.72 -16.17 17.13
C LEU A 998 -19.21 -14.84 16.54
N ALA A 999 -19.68 -14.85 15.30
CA ALA A 999 -20.24 -13.66 14.66
C ALA A 999 -21.47 -13.16 15.42
N CYS A 1000 -22.40 -14.03 15.81
CA CYS A 1000 -23.56 -13.66 16.63
C CYS A 1000 -23.14 -13.09 17.99
N ALA A 1001 -22.10 -13.65 18.61
CA ALA A 1001 -21.60 -13.19 19.90
C ALA A 1001 -21.03 -11.76 19.87
N THR A 1002 -20.62 -11.24 18.70
CA THR A 1002 -20.19 -9.83 18.58
C THR A 1002 -21.28 -8.83 18.91
N MET A 1003 -22.55 -9.21 18.76
CA MET A 1003 -23.71 -8.39 19.12
C MET A 1003 -23.69 -7.97 20.60
N VAL A 1004 -23.19 -8.86 21.48
CA VAL A 1004 -23.08 -8.57 22.92
C VAL A 1004 -22.11 -7.40 23.13
N GLY A 1005 -20.97 -7.41 22.43
CA GLY A 1005 -19.98 -6.33 22.52
C GLY A 1005 -20.49 -5.01 21.94
N SER A 1006 -21.17 -5.03 20.80
CA SER A 1006 -21.65 -3.81 20.14
C SER A 1006 -22.83 -3.16 20.85
N VAL A 1007 -23.78 -3.93 21.40
CA VAL A 1007 -24.91 -3.39 22.18
C VAL A 1007 -24.45 -2.85 23.54
N LEU A 1008 -23.45 -3.48 24.15
CA LEU A 1008 -22.93 -3.03 25.43
C LEU A 1008 -21.99 -1.83 25.32
N ILE A 1009 -21.59 -1.37 24.13
CA ILE A 1009 -20.63 -0.26 24.04
C ILE A 1009 -21.30 1.11 24.25
N GLU A 1010 -20.57 2.04 24.89
CA GLU A 1010 -21.09 3.39 25.13
C GLU A 1010 -21.07 4.25 23.87
N TRP A 1011 -22.11 5.04 23.66
CA TRP A 1011 -22.19 5.98 22.53
C TRP A 1011 -21.55 7.30 22.93
N ARG A 1012 -20.22 7.38 22.83
CA ARG A 1012 -19.44 8.59 23.12
C ARG A 1012 -18.92 9.22 21.82
N SER A 1013 -18.95 10.55 21.79
CA SER A 1013 -18.45 11.32 20.65
C SER A 1013 -16.92 11.43 20.71
N VAL A 1014 -16.25 11.12 19.60
CA VAL A 1014 -14.81 11.32 19.40
C VAL A 1014 -14.48 12.82 19.24
N LYS A 1015 -15.48 13.66 18.93
CA LYS A 1015 -15.30 15.11 18.66
C LYS A 1015 -15.44 16.01 19.89
N ALA A 1016 -15.96 15.50 21.00
CA ALA A 1016 -16.14 16.31 22.20
C ALA A 1016 -14.76 16.64 22.81
N ARG A 1017 -14.45 17.94 22.98
CA ARG A 1017 -13.28 18.37 23.76
C ARG A 1017 -13.45 17.90 25.20
N ARG A 1018 -12.38 17.36 25.78
CA ARG A 1018 -12.29 17.14 27.23
C ARG A 1018 -12.08 18.51 27.88
N ASP A 1019 -13.11 19.00 28.54
CA ASP A 1019 -12.99 20.07 29.55
C ASP A 1019 -12.39 19.50 30.84
#